data_AF-A0A077L9S2-F1
#
_entry.id   AF-A0A077L9S2-F1
#
_cell.length_a   1.000
_cell.length_b   1.000
_cell.length_c   1.000
_cell.angle_alpha   90.00
_cell.angle_beta   90.00
_cell.angle_gamma   90.00
#
_symmetry.space_group_name_H-M   'P 1'
#
loop_
_entity.id
_entity.type
_entity.pdbx_description
1 polymer ?
#
loop_
_entity_poly.entity_id
_entity_poly.type
_entity_poly.pdbx_seq_one_letter_code
_entity_poly.pdbx_strand_id
1 'polypeptide(L)'
;MKTKNKFLSLGLITPSLIIPFSLMSASHYYKLENSDENNTNKKNNETPKNASDFDDFKELSKKLIEKSVTTTIDYTIKFLDNEKAKLLKDLDKDFKNNIEKLIYIQVLKKHLEDNKENLKTNHSNANGFTIVFPYLMSLNKKYNIGKIEYNKETFNDVKIGQDSKTNYEEQVKPNGKIAKNSEEINTISKSKLEKLIKDYFGSLTEELPKMLYDEKDVPKINEDIKINIGSWKDDKNTIHGFNYSHPKNFKSWEEYITSKLHKKFLVFDLDFNKNFTLEEEKEKKKDEPINKPELIPGEKPKIEDINTEEQIQAIPSLTPHVSSMYSIESALNLKINFDAGSEEEKNKMFFFDNPINTRYSYTVTALDNKDDETLIATVKITDRVDTKKSRSYKIELKIDTSLERQDWNFVYEKIINANKELFSKIFYALNIDNKIDYSKLRNSILRDALYNMIATASSVLQLEKYNNKSKEIIASTVQSYTKNRYDEINLNKNIKNSEYLLLTSLFSSKINDFDYFYSLTNALKDSLIRFKEIIKINKDFITNNFNENGFDINLINQYYNYINMQISRLIASTGSRTINIFSWYDSYIKSIKQIMDNFSTLSILIDNKKIIEKKDKEQYEAAYFEAESQIDNNNKINKKTLNIVGISLLSLSSIFLLTSLIFIIVKKKQIKNIKISKLFAFSITIIFTILIASIIIILI
;
A
#
# COMPACT_ATOMS: atom_id res chain seq x y z
N MET A 1 10.58 -55.58 -57.17
CA MET A 1 9.23 -55.78 -56.60
C MET A 1 8.79 -54.46 -55.96
N LYS A 2 7.65 -53.92 -56.41
CA LYS A 2 7.19 -52.53 -56.20
C LYS A 2 6.84 -52.25 -54.73
N THR A 3 7.41 -51.22 -54.11
CA THR A 3 6.78 -50.52 -52.98
C THR A 3 6.31 -49.15 -53.43
N LYS A 4 4.98 -49.01 -53.51
CA LYS A 4 4.26 -47.80 -53.89
C LYS A 4 4.30 -46.79 -52.74
N ASN A 5 4.58 -45.55 -53.12
CA ASN A 5 4.36 -44.33 -52.35
C ASN A 5 2.94 -44.24 -51.78
N LYS A 6 2.83 -43.78 -50.53
CA LYS A 6 1.80 -42.82 -50.11
C LYS A 6 2.43 -41.79 -49.17
N PHE A 7 2.79 -40.67 -49.78
CA PHE A 7 2.76 -39.35 -49.14
C PHE A 7 1.29 -38.95 -48.97
N LEU A 8 0.93 -38.44 -47.79
CA LEU A 8 -0.24 -37.58 -47.55
C LEU A 8 0.23 -36.61 -46.46
N SER A 9 0.74 -35.46 -46.89
CA SER A 9 0.01 -34.17 -46.88
C SER A 9 -0.04 -33.57 -45.47
N LEU A 10 0.98 -32.77 -45.14
CA LEU A 10 0.85 -31.65 -44.21
C LEU A 10 -0.08 -30.64 -44.88
N GLY A 11 -1.38 -30.86 -44.69
CA GLY A 11 -2.43 -29.92 -45.04
C GLY A 11 -2.45 -28.78 -44.04
N LEU A 12 -2.38 -27.57 -44.58
CA LEU A 12 -2.99 -26.34 -44.08
C LEU A 12 -4.00 -26.58 -42.94
N ILE A 13 -3.64 -26.19 -41.71
CA ILE A 13 -4.64 -25.92 -40.68
C ILE A 13 -4.98 -24.44 -40.81
N THR A 14 -6.11 -24.21 -41.46
CA THR A 14 -6.86 -22.94 -41.47
C THR A 14 -7.11 -22.42 -40.05
N PRO A 15 -7.23 -21.09 -39.87
CA PRO A 15 -7.65 -20.53 -38.60
C PRO A 15 -9.14 -20.85 -38.41
N SER A 16 -9.47 -21.76 -37.51
CA SER A 16 -10.84 -21.93 -37.04
C SER A 16 -11.21 -20.72 -36.18
N LEU A 17 -12.00 -19.84 -36.79
CA LEU A 17 -12.95 -18.96 -36.13
C LEU A 17 -13.69 -19.75 -35.03
N ILE A 18 -13.51 -19.36 -33.77
CA ILE A 18 -14.46 -19.66 -32.70
C ILE A 18 -15.12 -18.34 -32.34
N ILE A 19 -16.33 -18.17 -32.86
CA ILE A 19 -17.32 -17.14 -32.49
C ILE A 19 -17.81 -17.45 -31.06
N PRO A 20 -18.15 -16.42 -30.25
CA PRO A 20 -18.36 -16.56 -28.82
C PRO A 20 -19.66 -17.31 -28.53
N PHE A 21 -19.61 -18.23 -27.57
CA PHE A 21 -20.83 -18.71 -26.92
C PHE A 21 -21.23 -17.72 -25.83
N SER A 22 -22.47 -17.27 -25.96
CA SER A 22 -23.19 -16.34 -25.12
C SER A 22 -23.32 -16.80 -23.68
N LEU A 23 -23.22 -15.81 -22.80
CA LEU A 23 -23.72 -15.80 -21.43
C LEU A 23 -25.14 -16.40 -21.33
N MET A 24 -25.33 -17.34 -20.41
CA MET A 24 -26.59 -17.47 -19.70
C MET A 24 -26.30 -17.38 -18.21
N SER A 25 -26.68 -16.24 -17.63
CA SER A 25 -26.81 -16.03 -16.20
C SER A 25 -28.01 -16.83 -15.71
N ALA A 26 -27.75 -17.90 -14.95
CA ALA A 26 -28.78 -18.51 -14.11
C ALA A 26 -28.84 -17.72 -12.79
N SER A 27 -29.71 -16.72 -12.75
CA SER A 27 -30.18 -16.15 -11.49
C SER A 27 -31.18 -17.14 -10.89
N HIS A 28 -30.85 -17.73 -9.74
CA HIS A 28 -31.83 -18.45 -8.94
C HIS A 28 -32.63 -17.43 -8.13
N TYR A 29 -33.83 -17.19 -8.62
CA TYR A 29 -34.90 -16.41 -8.02
C TYR A 29 -35.52 -17.24 -6.89
N TYR A 30 -35.26 -16.90 -5.63
CA TYR A 30 -36.13 -17.32 -4.53
C TYR A 30 -37.04 -16.15 -4.16
N LYS A 31 -38.33 -16.37 -4.42
CA LYS A 31 -39.46 -15.55 -4.03
C LYS A 31 -39.77 -15.91 -2.58
N LEU A 32 -39.63 -14.98 -1.65
CA LEU A 32 -40.20 -15.09 -0.31
C LEU A 32 -41.13 -13.90 -0.09
N GLU A 33 -42.33 -14.27 0.31
CA GLU A 33 -43.52 -13.44 0.45
C GLU A 33 -43.41 -12.43 1.59
N ASN A 34 -44.17 -11.35 1.42
CA ASN A 34 -44.45 -10.32 2.42
C ASN A 34 -44.89 -10.90 3.77
N SER A 35 -44.34 -10.34 4.83
CA SER A 35 -45.10 -10.08 6.05
C SER A 35 -44.68 -8.74 6.62
N ASP A 36 -45.56 -7.75 6.44
CA ASP A 36 -45.54 -6.48 7.15
C ASP A 36 -45.68 -6.72 8.65
N GLU A 37 -44.70 -6.32 9.45
CA GLU A 37 -44.92 -5.96 10.85
C GLU A 37 -44.15 -4.69 11.21
N ASN A 38 -44.92 -3.62 11.38
CA ASN A 38 -44.52 -2.34 11.95
C ASN A 38 -43.93 -2.54 13.35
N ASN A 39 -42.68 -2.12 13.57
CA ASN A 39 -42.20 -1.83 14.91
C ASN A 39 -41.32 -0.56 14.92
N THR A 40 -41.98 0.59 15.00
CA THR A 40 -41.36 1.88 15.29
C THR A 40 -40.90 1.93 16.74
N ASN A 41 -39.61 1.75 17.00
CA ASN A 41 -38.99 2.10 18.28
C ASN A 41 -38.39 3.51 18.20
N LYS A 42 -39.05 4.46 18.88
CA LYS A 42 -38.57 5.83 19.14
C LYS A 42 -37.27 5.79 19.96
N LYS A 43 -36.18 6.33 19.43
CA LYS A 43 -35.00 6.72 20.23
C LYS A 43 -35.24 8.11 20.83
N ASN A 44 -35.14 8.20 22.15
CA ASN A 44 -35.07 9.46 22.90
C ASN A 44 -33.82 10.26 22.50
N ASN A 45 -33.99 11.54 22.19
CA ASN A 45 -32.89 12.50 22.03
C ASN A 45 -32.48 13.02 23.41
N GLU A 46 -31.36 12.53 23.96
CA GLU A 46 -30.68 13.18 25.07
C GLU A 46 -29.88 14.40 24.59
N THR A 47 -29.94 15.51 25.32
CA THR A 47 -29.15 16.72 25.03
C THR A 47 -27.65 16.45 25.21
N PRO A 48 -26.76 16.98 24.34
CA PRO A 48 -25.31 16.76 24.45
C PRO A 48 -24.75 17.21 25.80
N LYS A 49 -23.92 16.38 26.44
CA LYS A 49 -23.22 16.69 27.69
C LYS A 49 -21.72 16.39 27.54
N ASN A 50 -20.88 17.12 28.28
CA ASN A 50 -19.47 16.78 28.41
C ASN A 50 -19.31 15.37 29.03
N ALA A 51 -18.20 14.71 28.75
CA ALA A 51 -17.85 13.45 29.41
C ALA A 51 -17.79 13.64 30.93
N SER A 52 -18.19 12.62 31.69
CA SER A 52 -18.22 12.67 33.16
C SER A 52 -16.84 12.89 33.79
N ASP A 53 -15.79 12.51 33.06
CA ASP A 53 -14.37 12.60 33.44
C ASP A 53 -13.63 13.74 32.72
N PHE A 54 -14.34 14.70 32.12
CA PHE A 54 -13.73 15.79 31.35
C PHE A 54 -12.72 16.62 32.16
N ASP A 55 -12.96 16.79 33.46
CA ASP A 55 -12.07 17.57 34.31
C ASP A 55 -10.66 16.96 34.45
N ASP A 56 -10.52 15.64 34.23
CA ASP A 56 -9.25 14.92 34.25
C ASP A 56 -8.47 15.05 32.92
N PHE A 57 -9.13 15.51 31.84
CA PHE A 57 -8.54 15.54 30.50
C PHE A 57 -7.35 16.47 30.41
N LYS A 58 -7.35 17.58 31.17
CA LYS A 58 -6.24 18.54 31.21
C LYS A 58 -4.93 17.87 31.65
N GLU A 59 -4.97 17.06 32.71
CA GLU A 59 -3.79 16.39 33.24
C GLU A 59 -3.35 15.23 32.32
N LEU A 60 -4.32 14.46 31.83
CA LEU A 60 -4.09 13.39 30.87
C LEU A 60 -3.39 13.91 29.60
N SER A 61 -3.95 14.95 28.98
CA SER A 61 -3.40 15.54 27.77
C SER A 61 -2.03 16.15 28.00
N LYS A 62 -1.82 16.84 29.12
CA LYS A 62 -0.49 17.37 29.46
C LYS A 62 0.56 16.26 29.46
N LYS A 63 0.32 15.15 30.19
CA LYS A 63 1.25 14.01 30.27
C LYS A 63 1.53 13.37 28.90
N LEU A 64 0.49 13.16 28.09
CA LEU A 64 0.63 12.54 26.77
C LEU A 64 1.35 13.45 25.78
N ILE A 65 1.02 14.73 25.77
CA ILE A 65 1.64 15.73 24.89
C ILE A 65 3.12 15.89 25.23
N GLU A 66 3.49 16.06 26.50
CA GLU A 66 4.89 16.21 26.93
C GLU A 66 5.77 15.02 26.47
N LYS A 67 5.24 13.79 26.61
CA LYS A 67 5.90 12.57 26.14
C LYS A 67 6.05 12.54 24.61
N SER A 68 4.98 12.89 23.89
CA SER A 68 4.96 12.84 22.43
C SER A 68 5.83 13.92 21.79
N VAL A 69 5.86 15.13 22.35
CA VAL A 69 6.78 16.21 21.93
C VAL A 69 8.23 15.74 22.04
N THR A 70 8.60 15.15 23.17
CA THR A 70 9.96 14.61 23.39
C THR A 70 10.34 13.61 22.30
N THR A 71 9.43 12.65 22.03
CA THR A 71 9.64 11.60 21.02
C THR A 71 9.76 12.17 19.61
N THR A 72 8.90 13.13 19.27
CA THR A 72 8.86 13.80 17.96
C THR A 72 10.16 14.57 17.69
N ILE A 73 10.65 15.32 18.69
CA ILE A 73 11.89 16.07 18.60
C ILE A 73 13.09 15.12 18.45
N ASP A 74 13.17 14.07 19.28
CA ASP A 74 14.27 13.10 19.22
C ASP A 74 14.33 12.37 17.88
N TYR A 75 13.17 12.02 17.32
CA TYR A 75 13.07 11.45 15.98
C TYR A 75 13.58 12.43 14.91
N THR A 76 13.18 13.71 15.00
CA THR A 76 13.58 14.75 14.05
C THR A 76 15.08 15.04 14.12
N ILE A 77 15.67 15.10 15.32
CA ILE A 77 17.12 15.23 15.51
C ILE A 77 17.85 14.06 14.85
N LYS A 78 17.36 12.82 15.05
CA LYS A 78 17.94 11.62 14.41
C LYS A 78 17.84 11.67 12.88
N PHE A 79 16.74 12.17 12.33
CA PHE A 79 16.60 12.40 10.89
C PHE A 79 17.68 13.38 10.39
N LEU A 80 17.84 14.52 11.06
CA LEU A 80 18.84 15.53 10.73
C LEU A 80 20.28 14.99 10.83
N ASP A 81 20.57 14.13 11.81
CA ASP A 81 21.87 13.47 11.93
C ASP A 81 22.16 12.51 10.78
N ASN A 82 21.15 11.78 10.30
CA ASN A 82 21.28 10.92 9.13
C ASN A 82 21.54 11.74 7.86
N GLU A 83 20.83 12.87 7.67
CA GLU A 83 21.06 13.77 6.53
C GLU A 83 22.46 14.41 6.60
N LYS A 84 22.89 14.86 7.78
CA LYS A 84 24.25 15.34 8.02
C LYS A 84 25.29 14.29 7.61
N ALA A 85 25.11 13.03 8.01
CA ALA A 85 26.05 11.96 7.67
C ALA A 85 26.11 11.67 6.15
N LYS A 86 25.00 11.82 5.43
CA LYS A 86 24.99 11.71 3.95
C LYS A 86 25.76 12.84 3.31
N LEU A 87 25.48 14.09 3.71
CA LEU A 87 26.13 15.28 3.15
C LEU A 87 27.66 15.29 3.40
N LEU A 88 28.11 14.79 4.55
CA LEU A 88 29.55 14.67 4.84
C LEU A 88 30.26 13.65 3.94
N LYS A 89 29.58 12.57 3.52
CA LYS A 89 30.17 11.58 2.58
C LYS A 89 30.30 12.13 1.17
N ASP A 90 29.40 13.02 0.78
CA ASP A 90 29.34 13.61 -0.56
C ASP A 90 29.91 15.03 -0.62
N LEU A 91 30.58 15.48 0.45
CA LEU A 91 31.02 16.87 0.61
C LEU A 91 31.84 17.37 -0.58
N ASP A 92 32.76 16.56 -1.10
CA ASP A 92 33.65 16.93 -2.21
C ASP A 92 32.94 17.01 -3.57
N LYS A 93 31.73 16.46 -3.71
CA LYS A 93 30.98 16.46 -4.99
C LYS A 93 30.32 17.81 -5.29
N ASP A 94 29.80 18.45 -4.26
CA ASP A 94 29.12 19.75 -4.36
C ASP A 94 29.35 20.55 -3.07
N PHE A 95 30.61 20.98 -2.91
CA PHE A 95 31.10 21.56 -1.66
C PHE A 95 30.25 22.74 -1.16
N LYS A 96 29.90 23.68 -2.03
CA LYS A 96 29.18 24.90 -1.63
C LYS A 96 27.78 24.56 -1.11
N ASN A 97 27.00 23.82 -1.89
CA ASN A 97 25.63 23.44 -1.55
C ASN A 97 25.59 22.51 -0.32
N ASN A 98 26.53 21.57 -0.22
CA ASN A 98 26.60 20.67 0.93
C ASN A 98 26.97 21.41 2.22
N ILE A 99 27.86 22.41 2.16
CA ILE A 99 28.17 23.26 3.33
C ILE A 99 26.95 24.11 3.73
N GLU A 100 26.21 24.69 2.78
CA GLU A 100 24.97 25.44 3.06
C GLU A 100 23.95 24.57 3.81
N LYS A 101 23.73 23.34 3.32
CA LYS A 101 22.84 22.36 3.96
C LYS A 101 23.35 21.93 5.35
N LEU A 102 24.65 21.72 5.50
CA LEU A 102 25.27 21.35 6.79
C LEU A 102 25.14 22.46 7.84
N ILE A 103 25.33 23.72 7.44
CA ILE A 103 25.10 24.89 8.31
C ILE A 103 23.64 24.90 8.75
N TYR A 104 22.71 24.78 7.82
CA TYR A 104 21.29 24.82 8.14
C TYR A 104 20.87 23.69 9.09
N ILE A 105 21.30 22.45 8.82
CA ILE A 105 21.07 21.31 9.72
C ILE A 105 21.60 21.59 11.14
N GLN A 106 22.81 22.13 11.25
CA GLN A 106 23.41 22.41 12.56
C GLN A 106 22.59 23.44 13.36
N VAL A 107 22.07 24.47 12.68
CA VAL A 107 21.21 25.48 13.31
C VAL A 107 19.85 24.88 13.69
N LEU A 108 19.24 24.07 12.82
CA LEU A 108 17.98 23.38 13.10
C LEU A 108 18.09 22.45 14.32
N LYS A 109 19.18 21.68 14.43
CA LYS A 109 19.46 20.84 15.59
C LYS A 109 19.55 21.67 16.87
N LYS A 110 20.33 22.75 16.84
CA LYS A 110 20.47 23.66 17.99
C LYS A 110 19.13 24.26 18.39
N HIS A 111 18.31 24.69 17.43
CA HIS A 111 16.98 25.20 17.68
C HIS A 111 16.08 24.16 18.37
N LEU A 112 16.11 22.90 17.93
CA LEU A 112 15.34 21.81 18.55
C LEU A 112 15.83 21.48 19.96
N GLU A 113 17.15 21.43 20.17
CA GLU A 113 17.77 21.11 21.45
C GLU A 113 17.54 22.21 22.49
N ASP A 114 17.80 23.48 22.12
CA ASP A 114 17.65 24.64 23.01
C ASP A 114 16.19 24.87 23.43
N ASN A 115 15.23 24.48 22.57
CA ASN A 115 13.80 24.71 22.83
C ASN A 115 13.04 23.48 23.36
N LYS A 116 13.67 22.30 23.44
CA LYS A 116 13.01 21.03 23.78
C LYS A 116 12.17 21.08 25.05
N GLU A 117 12.68 21.70 26.12
CA GLU A 117 11.95 21.81 27.39
C GLU A 117 10.82 22.85 27.35
N ASN A 118 11.01 23.96 26.62
CA ASN A 118 9.97 24.98 26.46
C ASN A 118 8.76 24.41 25.68
N LEU A 119 9.02 23.60 24.66
CA LEU A 119 8.01 22.96 23.81
C LEU A 119 7.07 22.01 24.55
N LYS A 120 7.50 21.48 25.70
CA LYS A 120 6.66 20.62 26.56
C LYS A 120 5.55 21.40 27.25
N THR A 121 5.75 22.69 27.49
CA THR A 121 4.88 23.49 28.37
C THR A 121 4.21 24.66 27.66
N ASN A 122 4.84 25.20 26.61
CA ASN A 122 4.34 26.34 25.86
C ASN A 122 3.84 25.89 24.47
N HIS A 123 2.52 25.78 24.35
CA HIS A 123 1.85 25.16 23.21
C HIS A 123 1.30 26.17 22.20
N SER A 124 1.11 27.42 22.61
CA SER A 124 0.38 28.41 21.82
C SER A 124 1.26 29.17 20.82
N ASN A 125 2.58 29.26 21.02
CA ASN A 125 3.57 29.64 19.99
C ASN A 125 4.97 29.61 20.64
N ALA A 126 5.57 28.43 20.74
CA ALA A 126 6.92 28.28 21.27
C ALA A 126 7.91 28.22 20.11
N ASN A 127 8.39 29.38 19.66
CA ASN A 127 9.47 29.48 18.68
C ASN A 127 9.14 28.76 17.35
N GLY A 128 7.90 28.93 16.87
CA GLY A 128 7.42 28.40 15.60
C GLY A 128 6.61 27.12 15.72
N PHE A 129 6.54 26.51 16.90
CA PHE A 129 5.65 25.38 17.17
C PHE A 129 4.30 25.86 17.68
N THR A 130 3.23 25.39 17.05
CA THR A 130 1.85 25.79 17.34
C THR A 130 0.97 24.56 17.54
N ILE A 131 0.94 24.04 18.77
CA ILE A 131 0.15 22.86 19.13
C ILE A 131 -1.11 23.35 19.82
N VAL A 132 -2.13 23.72 19.05
CA VAL A 132 -3.35 24.31 19.61
C VAL A 132 -4.44 23.26 19.72
N PHE A 133 -4.61 22.45 18.68
CA PHE A 133 -5.77 21.58 18.56
C PHE A 133 -5.92 20.54 19.70
N PRO A 134 -4.87 19.79 20.10
CA PRO A 134 -5.00 18.85 21.23
C PRO A 134 -5.31 19.53 22.57
N TYR A 135 -4.82 20.75 22.78
CA TYR A 135 -5.10 21.53 23.99
C TYR A 135 -6.52 22.09 23.98
N LEU A 136 -7.01 22.55 22.83
CA LEU A 136 -8.39 22.97 22.66
C LEU A 136 -9.36 21.86 23.09
N MET A 137 -9.14 20.65 22.58
CA MET A 137 -10.03 19.52 22.84
C MET A 137 -9.99 19.00 24.29
N SER A 138 -8.94 19.30 25.04
CA SER A 138 -8.78 18.85 26.44
C SER A 138 -9.11 19.91 27.49
N LEU A 139 -8.97 21.19 27.14
CA LEU A 139 -9.18 22.30 28.08
C LEU A 139 -10.57 22.92 27.99
N ASN A 140 -11.19 22.91 26.80
CA ASN A 140 -12.40 23.67 26.56
C ASN A 140 -13.64 22.76 26.62
N LYS A 141 -14.46 22.91 27.67
CA LYS A 141 -15.79 22.26 27.79
C LYS A 141 -16.76 22.68 26.67
N LYS A 142 -16.52 23.85 26.08
CA LYS A 142 -17.23 24.36 24.91
C LYS A 142 -16.25 25.04 23.96
N TYR A 143 -16.51 24.95 22.67
CA TYR A 143 -15.73 25.63 21.62
C TYR A 143 -16.68 26.23 20.59
N ASN A 144 -16.17 27.17 19.79
CA ASN A 144 -16.89 27.68 18.62
C ASN A 144 -16.50 26.89 17.39
N ILE A 145 -17.43 26.63 16.47
CA ILE A 145 -17.11 26.26 15.08
C ILE A 145 -17.03 27.53 14.26
N GLY A 146 -16.00 27.63 13.44
CA GLY A 146 -15.77 28.82 12.64
C GLY A 146 -14.88 28.59 11.43
N LYS A 147 -14.53 29.70 10.80
CA LYS A 147 -13.66 29.78 9.64
C LYS A 147 -12.39 30.53 9.99
N ILE A 148 -11.23 30.01 9.58
CA ILE A 148 -9.94 30.66 9.69
C ILE A 148 -9.36 30.87 8.30
N GLU A 149 -9.01 32.11 7.95
CA GLU A 149 -8.26 32.45 6.73
C GLU A 149 -6.80 32.67 7.12
N TYR A 150 -5.87 31.89 6.57
CA TYR A 150 -4.45 32.02 6.83
C TYR A 150 -3.65 31.59 5.60
N ASN A 151 -2.58 32.33 5.26
CA ASN A 151 -1.69 32.00 4.14
C ASN A 151 -2.40 31.75 2.77
N LYS A 152 -3.40 32.57 2.43
CA LYS A 152 -4.24 32.41 1.21
C LYS A 152 -5.08 31.13 1.16
N GLU A 153 -5.14 30.39 2.26
CA GLU A 153 -5.99 29.22 2.44
C GLU A 153 -7.14 29.55 3.39
N THR A 154 -8.25 28.83 3.24
CA THR A 154 -9.45 28.97 4.05
C THR A 154 -9.76 27.62 4.69
N PHE A 155 -9.75 27.60 6.02
CA PHE A 155 -10.09 26.44 6.84
C PHE A 155 -11.50 26.65 7.38
N ASN A 156 -12.46 25.88 6.88
CA ASN A 156 -13.84 25.88 7.37
C ASN A 156 -14.01 24.83 8.47
N ASP A 157 -15.07 24.95 9.27
CA ASP A 157 -15.46 23.99 10.31
C ASP A 157 -14.37 23.74 11.37
N VAL A 158 -13.53 24.74 11.60
CA VAL A 158 -12.45 24.70 12.59
C VAL A 158 -13.04 24.92 13.97
N LYS A 159 -12.65 24.07 14.92
CA LYS A 159 -12.99 24.23 16.34
C LYS A 159 -12.07 25.28 16.92
N ILE A 160 -12.64 26.26 17.59
CA ILE A 160 -11.96 27.46 18.09
C ILE A 160 -12.27 27.58 19.58
N GLY A 161 -11.25 27.48 20.42
CA GLY A 161 -11.40 27.61 21.86
C GLY A 161 -11.85 29.00 22.29
N GLN A 162 -12.17 29.14 23.57
CA GLN A 162 -12.58 30.42 24.15
C GLN A 162 -11.39 31.21 24.70
N ASP A 163 -10.29 30.53 25.03
CA ASP A 163 -9.10 31.14 25.63
C ASP A 163 -8.09 31.58 24.57
N SER A 164 -7.29 32.61 24.85
CA SER A 164 -6.26 33.14 23.94
C SER A 164 -5.19 32.11 23.53
N LYS A 165 -5.05 31.02 24.30
CA LYS A 165 -4.14 29.92 23.98
C LYS A 165 -4.75 28.83 23.10
N THR A 166 -6.08 28.79 22.99
CA THR A 166 -6.82 27.76 22.24
C THR A 166 -7.71 28.32 21.12
N ASN A 167 -7.72 29.65 20.93
CA ASN A 167 -8.61 30.33 19.98
C ASN A 167 -7.97 30.71 18.63
N TYR A 168 -6.70 30.36 18.41
CA TYR A 168 -5.91 30.69 17.20
C TYR A 168 -5.66 32.19 16.92
N GLU A 169 -6.18 33.12 17.72
CA GLU A 169 -6.16 34.56 17.40
C GLU A 169 -4.75 35.15 17.37
N GLU A 170 -3.85 34.70 18.24
CA GLU A 170 -2.46 35.14 18.24
C GLU A 170 -1.63 34.46 17.15
N GLN A 171 -1.97 33.21 16.82
CA GLN A 171 -1.23 32.35 15.91
C GLN A 171 -1.38 32.80 14.46
N VAL A 172 -2.56 33.31 14.10
CA VAL A 172 -2.84 33.73 12.72
C VAL A 172 -2.34 35.14 12.40
N LYS A 173 -1.89 35.92 13.40
CA LYS A 173 -1.36 37.27 13.20
C LYS A 173 -0.06 37.25 12.37
N PRO A 174 0.24 38.34 11.63
CA PRO A 174 -0.59 39.54 11.44
C PRO A 174 -1.65 39.41 10.33
N ASN A 175 -1.62 38.34 9.53
CA ASN A 175 -2.29 38.29 8.23
C ASN A 175 -3.57 37.44 8.17
N GLY A 176 -3.91 36.72 9.23
CA GLY A 176 -5.07 35.84 9.23
C GLY A 176 -6.33 36.47 9.82
N LYS A 177 -7.46 35.86 9.50
CA LYS A 177 -8.80 36.29 9.95
C LYS A 177 -9.54 35.10 10.55
N ILE A 178 -10.30 35.34 11.61
CA ILE A 178 -11.11 34.32 12.30
C ILE A 178 -12.56 34.79 12.35
N ALA A 179 -13.49 33.93 11.94
CA ALA A 179 -14.93 34.13 12.05
C ALA A 179 -15.54 32.97 12.84
N LYS A 180 -16.21 33.26 13.96
CA LYS A 180 -16.86 32.26 14.83
C LYS A 180 -18.37 32.25 14.51
N ASN A 181 -18.93 31.07 14.23
CA ASN A 181 -20.31 30.93 13.74
C ASN A 181 -21.27 30.36 14.79
N SER A 182 -20.91 29.25 15.43
CA SER A 182 -21.78 28.54 16.38
C SER A 182 -20.97 28.00 17.57
N GLU A 183 -21.57 27.99 18.77
CA GLU A 183 -20.98 27.37 19.96
C GLU A 183 -21.46 25.92 20.10
N GLU A 184 -20.55 25.00 20.42
CA GLU A 184 -20.84 23.59 20.69
C GLU A 184 -20.27 23.12 22.04
N ILE A 185 -20.93 22.11 22.63
CA ILE A 185 -20.44 21.41 23.82
C ILE A 185 -19.43 20.36 23.38
N ASN A 186 -18.27 20.34 24.04
CA ASN A 186 -17.25 19.34 23.78
C ASN A 186 -17.64 17.98 24.37
N THR A 187 -18.16 17.09 23.53
CA THR A 187 -18.59 15.73 23.89
C THR A 187 -17.48 14.69 23.73
N ILE A 188 -16.21 15.09 23.60
CA ILE A 188 -15.11 14.12 23.43
C ILE A 188 -15.04 13.18 24.63
N SER A 189 -14.96 11.87 24.38
CA SER A 189 -14.69 10.87 25.41
C SER A 189 -13.18 10.75 25.64
N LYS A 190 -12.76 10.30 26.82
CA LYS A 190 -11.34 10.05 27.15
C LYS A 190 -10.58 9.25 26.08
N SER A 191 -11.14 8.14 25.62
CA SER A 191 -10.51 7.29 24.58
C SER A 191 -10.33 8.01 23.24
N LYS A 192 -11.32 8.81 22.81
CA LYS A 192 -11.23 9.65 21.61
C LYS A 192 -10.17 10.75 21.78
N LEU A 193 -10.02 11.33 22.97
CA LEU A 193 -8.99 12.33 23.24
C LEU A 193 -7.58 11.72 23.21
N GLU A 194 -7.39 10.56 23.83
CA GLU A 194 -6.11 9.82 23.75
C GLU A 194 -5.74 9.47 22.32
N LYS A 195 -6.73 8.99 21.53
CA LYS A 195 -6.55 8.70 20.12
C LYS A 195 -6.21 9.96 19.30
N LEU A 196 -6.92 11.06 19.52
CA LEU A 196 -6.62 12.35 18.87
C LEU A 196 -5.17 12.75 19.10
N ILE A 197 -4.70 12.68 20.35
CA ILE A 197 -3.32 13.04 20.69
C ILE A 197 -2.33 12.09 20.01
N LYS A 198 -2.60 10.77 20.04
CA LYS A 198 -1.76 9.77 19.37
C LYS A 198 -1.66 10.00 17.87
N ASP A 199 -2.79 10.21 17.20
CA ASP A 199 -2.86 10.40 15.75
C ASP A 199 -2.19 11.73 15.35
N TYR A 200 -2.45 12.82 16.09
CA TYR A 200 -1.84 14.14 15.87
C TYR A 200 -0.30 14.07 15.94
N PHE A 201 0.24 13.48 17.00
CA PHE A 201 1.69 13.38 17.18
C PHE A 201 2.34 12.32 16.29
N GLY A 202 1.60 11.28 15.90
CA GLY A 202 2.04 10.33 14.87
C GLY A 202 2.29 11.05 13.54
N SER A 203 1.31 11.82 13.07
CA SER A 203 1.45 12.62 11.84
C SER A 203 2.53 13.71 11.98
N LEU A 204 2.60 14.38 13.14
CA LEU A 204 3.63 15.39 13.36
C LEU A 204 5.05 14.80 13.32
N THR A 205 5.25 13.58 13.82
CA THR A 205 6.56 12.90 13.76
C THR A 205 7.02 12.65 12.32
N GLU A 206 6.08 12.39 11.41
CA GLU A 206 6.39 12.17 9.99
C GLU A 206 6.60 13.48 9.21
N GLU A 207 5.85 14.54 9.55
CA GLU A 207 5.84 15.79 8.79
C GLU A 207 6.82 16.84 9.30
N LEU A 208 7.11 16.89 10.61
CA LEU A 208 8.01 17.89 11.20
C LEU A 208 9.41 17.93 10.55
N PRO A 209 10.07 16.79 10.23
CA PRO A 209 11.35 16.82 9.51
C PRO A 209 11.26 17.53 8.15
N LYS A 210 10.15 17.35 7.41
CA LYS A 210 9.92 17.98 6.10
C LYS A 210 9.58 19.46 6.25
N MET A 211 8.87 19.84 7.32
CA MET A 211 8.57 21.24 7.61
C MET A 211 9.84 22.04 7.89
N LEU A 212 10.76 21.47 8.67
CA LEU A 212 12.01 22.10 9.08
C LEU A 212 13.08 22.06 7.98
N TYR A 213 13.26 20.92 7.31
CA TYR A 213 14.31 20.72 6.31
C TYR A 213 13.75 20.71 4.88
N ASP A 214 13.38 21.89 4.40
CA ASP A 214 12.96 22.16 3.03
C ASP A 214 14.12 22.81 2.27
N GLU A 215 14.47 22.28 1.08
CA GLU A 215 15.57 22.82 0.28
C GLU A 215 15.38 24.30 -0.08
N LYS A 216 14.14 24.78 -0.18
CA LYS A 216 13.83 26.19 -0.46
C LYS A 216 14.12 27.12 0.71
N ASP A 217 14.26 26.57 1.91
CA ASP A 217 14.56 27.30 3.14
C ASP A 217 16.04 27.19 3.55
N VAL A 218 16.88 26.53 2.74
CA VAL A 218 18.33 26.48 2.96
C VAL A 218 18.95 27.82 2.53
N PRO A 219 19.55 28.60 3.43
CA PRO A 219 20.14 29.89 3.07
C PRO A 219 21.44 29.71 2.29
N LYS A 220 21.61 30.48 1.23
CA LYS A 220 22.78 30.40 0.35
C LYS A 220 23.92 31.30 0.81
N ILE A 221 25.14 30.79 0.73
CA ILE A 221 26.35 31.54 1.04
C ILE A 221 26.57 32.63 -0.02
N ASN A 222 26.85 33.84 0.48
CA ASN A 222 27.01 35.10 -0.25
C ASN A 222 25.73 35.72 -0.81
N GLU A 223 24.59 35.02 -0.74
CA GLU A 223 23.27 35.56 -1.08
C GLU A 223 22.50 35.92 0.20
N ASP A 224 22.33 34.93 1.07
CA ASP A 224 21.54 35.03 2.30
C ASP A 224 22.41 35.10 3.56
N ILE A 225 23.53 34.37 3.59
CA ILE A 225 24.45 34.30 4.74
C ILE A 225 25.89 34.61 4.34
N LYS A 226 26.68 35.17 5.25
CA LYS A 226 28.12 35.45 5.06
C LYS A 226 28.96 34.60 6.00
N ILE A 227 30.05 34.03 5.48
CA ILE A 227 31.05 33.33 6.29
C ILE A 227 32.16 34.32 6.65
N ASN A 228 32.44 34.44 7.95
CA ASN A 228 33.50 35.27 8.52
C ASN A 228 34.56 34.35 9.16
N ILE A 229 35.83 34.56 8.85
CA ILE A 229 36.94 33.84 9.48
C ILE A 229 37.49 34.73 10.59
N GLY A 230 37.66 34.18 11.79
CA GLY A 230 38.16 34.94 12.93
C GLY A 230 38.42 34.09 14.16
N SER A 231 38.66 34.77 15.28
CA SER A 231 38.79 34.16 16.59
C SER A 231 37.82 34.80 17.58
N TRP A 232 37.22 33.97 18.43
CA TRP A 232 36.33 34.43 19.50
C TRP A 232 36.63 33.69 20.80
N LYS A 233 36.31 34.32 21.94
CA LYS A 233 36.43 33.70 23.26
C LYS A 233 35.12 33.02 23.61
N ASP A 234 35.20 31.73 23.86
CA ASP A 234 34.23 30.99 24.69
C ASP A 234 34.81 30.93 26.11
N ASP A 235 33.98 30.80 27.15
CA ASP A 235 34.23 31.15 28.56
C ASP A 235 35.55 30.65 29.20
N LYS A 236 36.32 29.77 28.53
CA LYS A 236 37.69 29.37 28.90
C LYS A 236 38.71 29.23 27.75
N ASN A 237 38.35 29.42 26.47
CA ASN A 237 39.24 29.17 25.31
C ASN A 237 39.05 30.18 24.16
N THR A 238 40.14 30.54 23.48
CA THR A 238 40.09 31.23 22.18
C THR A 238 39.87 30.20 21.08
N ILE A 239 38.70 30.24 20.44
CA ILE A 239 38.37 29.38 19.30
C ILE A 239 38.78 30.12 18.02
N HIS A 240 39.65 29.49 17.22
CA HIS A 240 39.98 29.95 15.86
C HIS A 240 39.14 29.15 14.87
N GLY A 241 38.36 29.83 14.01
CA GLY A 241 37.49 29.15 13.07
C GLY A 241 36.72 30.07 12.14
N PHE A 242 35.71 29.51 11.49
CA PHE A 242 34.73 30.27 10.70
C PHE A 242 33.42 30.39 11.48
N ASN A 243 32.79 31.55 11.41
CA ASN A 243 31.44 31.80 11.87
C ASN A 243 30.58 32.22 10.67
N TYR A 244 29.27 32.06 10.76
CA TYR A 244 28.33 32.44 9.71
C TYR A 244 27.29 33.42 10.27
N SER A 245 26.92 34.42 9.46
CA SER A 245 25.85 35.35 9.83
C SER A 245 24.49 34.64 9.87
N HIS A 246 23.51 35.26 10.52
CA HIS A 246 22.11 34.90 10.30
C HIS A 246 21.68 35.29 8.86
N PRO A 247 20.57 34.72 8.35
CA PRO A 247 20.03 35.06 7.05
C PRO A 247 19.68 36.55 6.90
N LYS A 248 19.82 37.07 5.69
CA LYS A 248 19.51 38.45 5.33
C LYS A 248 18.05 38.78 5.65
N ASN A 249 17.82 39.98 6.19
CA ASN A 249 16.51 40.49 6.65
C ASN A 249 15.94 39.86 7.92
N PHE A 250 16.70 39.02 8.61
CA PHE A 250 16.36 38.49 9.94
C PHE A 250 17.38 38.99 10.97
N LYS A 251 17.00 39.11 12.24
CA LYS A 251 17.90 39.52 13.35
C LYS A 251 18.66 38.35 13.94
N SER A 252 18.16 37.13 13.76
CA SER A 252 18.78 35.90 14.27
C SER A 252 18.34 34.68 13.46
N TRP A 253 19.06 33.57 13.65
CA TRP A 253 18.63 32.26 13.15
C TRP A 253 17.33 31.78 13.77
N GLU A 254 17.10 32.12 15.04
CA GLU A 254 15.86 31.77 15.75
C GLU A 254 14.64 32.43 15.10
N GLU A 255 14.76 33.71 14.75
CA GLU A 255 13.70 34.45 14.05
C GLU A 255 13.46 33.86 12.66
N TYR A 256 14.53 33.50 11.95
CA TYR A 256 14.43 32.85 10.65
C TYR A 256 13.66 31.52 10.74
N ILE A 257 14.12 30.59 11.58
CA ILE A 257 13.51 29.26 11.72
C ILE A 257 12.07 29.39 12.19
N THR A 258 11.82 30.21 13.22
CA THR A 258 10.47 30.47 13.74
C THR A 258 9.53 30.95 12.63
N SER A 259 9.96 31.92 11.81
CA SER A 259 9.12 32.48 10.75
C SER A 259 8.76 31.45 9.67
N LYS A 260 9.67 30.53 9.35
CA LYS A 260 9.48 29.48 8.34
C LYS A 260 8.63 28.35 8.87
N LEU A 261 8.93 27.88 10.09
CA LEU A 261 8.24 26.78 10.74
C LEU A 261 6.80 27.14 11.09
N HIS A 262 6.58 28.30 11.73
CA HIS A 262 5.27 28.73 12.22
C HIS A 262 4.19 28.62 11.15
N LYS A 263 4.53 29.06 9.94
CA LYS A 263 3.64 29.03 8.79
C LYS A 263 3.20 27.60 8.43
N LYS A 264 4.16 26.67 8.32
CA LYS A 264 3.91 25.27 7.94
C LYS A 264 3.21 24.51 9.07
N PHE A 265 3.61 24.77 10.31
CA PHE A 265 3.07 24.13 11.50
C PHE A 265 1.62 24.53 11.77
N LEU A 266 1.29 25.83 11.65
CA LEU A 266 -0.08 26.30 11.87
C LEU A 266 -1.05 25.73 10.83
N VAL A 267 -0.64 25.62 9.56
CA VAL A 267 -1.45 24.94 8.52
C VAL A 267 -1.72 23.49 8.92
N PHE A 268 -0.69 22.76 9.36
CA PHE A 268 -0.84 21.39 9.84
C PHE A 268 -1.83 21.26 11.03
N ASP A 269 -1.71 22.13 12.03
CA ASP A 269 -2.59 22.11 13.20
C ASP A 269 -4.05 22.42 12.81
N LEU A 270 -4.26 23.39 11.90
CA LEU A 270 -5.57 23.75 11.37
C LEU A 270 -6.19 22.64 10.51
N ASP A 271 -5.41 21.95 9.67
CA ASP A 271 -5.87 20.82 8.89
C ASP A 271 -6.32 19.66 9.78
N PHE A 272 -5.54 19.35 10.82
CA PHE A 272 -5.89 18.29 11.75
C PHE A 272 -7.16 18.64 12.55
N ASN A 273 -7.32 19.92 12.92
CA ASN A 273 -8.52 20.42 13.60
C ASN A 273 -9.78 20.34 12.72
N LYS A 274 -9.69 20.85 11.49
CA LYS A 274 -10.76 20.83 10.49
C LYS A 274 -11.25 19.41 10.23
N ASN A 275 -10.34 18.46 10.09
CA ASN A 275 -10.66 17.09 9.71
C ASN A 275 -11.17 16.21 10.86
N PHE A 276 -11.26 16.75 12.09
CA PHE A 276 -11.70 16.00 13.27
C PHE A 276 -13.21 16.14 13.53
N THR A 277 -13.88 15.07 13.96
CA THR A 277 -15.33 15.03 14.22
C THR A 277 -15.67 14.30 15.53
N LEU A 278 -16.67 14.81 16.29
CA LEU A 278 -17.04 14.29 17.62
C LEU A 278 -18.19 13.28 17.63
N GLU A 279 -19.12 13.36 16.68
CA GLU A 279 -20.26 12.45 16.58
C GLU A 279 -19.77 10.99 16.41
N GLU A 280 -20.53 10.02 16.90
CA GLU A 280 -20.49 8.69 16.28
C GLU A 280 -20.90 8.87 14.84
N GLU A 281 -19.91 8.99 13.98
CA GLU A 281 -20.14 8.87 12.56
C GLU A 281 -20.83 7.51 12.30
N LYS A 282 -22.15 7.57 12.05
CA LYS A 282 -22.58 7.26 10.68
C LYS A 282 -21.60 7.97 9.77
N GLU A 283 -20.62 7.20 9.30
CA GLU A 283 -19.55 7.57 8.38
C GLU A 283 -19.81 8.96 7.81
N LYS A 284 -19.23 10.01 8.42
CA LYS A 284 -19.02 11.18 7.58
C LYS A 284 -17.99 10.67 6.62
N LYS A 285 -18.39 10.68 5.36
CA LYS A 285 -17.47 10.58 4.24
C LYS A 285 -16.24 11.38 4.66
N LYS A 286 -15.13 10.67 4.90
CA LYS A 286 -13.80 11.24 4.71
C LYS A 286 -13.89 12.14 3.51
N ASP A 287 -13.26 13.32 3.56
CA ASP A 287 -12.92 14.07 2.34
C ASP A 287 -12.67 13.03 1.25
N GLU A 288 -13.57 12.99 0.26
CA GLU A 288 -13.47 12.02 -0.81
C GLU A 288 -12.02 12.14 -1.28
N PRO A 289 -11.22 11.06 -1.19
CA PRO A 289 -9.84 11.12 -1.67
C PRO A 289 -9.96 11.44 -3.14
N ILE A 290 -9.72 12.72 -3.54
CA ILE A 290 -9.97 13.32 -4.88
C ILE A 290 -10.66 12.28 -5.73
N ASN A 291 -11.99 12.15 -5.60
CA ASN A 291 -12.76 10.95 -5.96
C ASN A 291 -12.07 10.24 -7.11
N LYS A 292 -11.22 9.24 -6.79
CA LYS A 292 -10.25 8.71 -7.74
C LYS A 292 -11.09 8.32 -8.94
N PRO A 293 -10.86 8.89 -10.15
CA PRO A 293 -11.79 8.74 -11.26
C PRO A 293 -12.10 7.26 -11.41
N GLU A 294 -13.34 6.93 -11.77
CA GLU A 294 -13.76 5.56 -12.02
C GLU A 294 -12.66 4.87 -12.84
N LEU A 295 -12.31 3.62 -12.51
CA LEU A 295 -11.24 2.96 -13.26
C LEU A 295 -11.58 2.99 -14.75
N ILE A 296 -12.88 2.86 -15.06
CA ILE A 296 -13.44 2.98 -16.39
C ILE A 296 -14.41 4.18 -16.38
N PRO A 297 -14.07 5.32 -17.02
CA PRO A 297 -14.89 6.52 -16.94
C PRO A 297 -16.33 6.33 -17.42
N GLY A 298 -17.30 6.69 -16.60
CA GLY A 298 -18.73 6.58 -16.89
C GLY A 298 -19.38 5.26 -16.44
N GLU A 299 -18.59 4.29 -15.97
CA GLU A 299 -19.07 3.07 -15.33
C GLU A 299 -18.91 3.17 -13.80
N LYS A 300 -20.00 3.54 -13.12
CA LYS A 300 -20.08 3.32 -11.67
C LYS A 300 -20.01 1.82 -11.43
N PRO A 301 -19.06 1.31 -10.63
CA PRO A 301 -19.11 -0.09 -10.23
C PRO A 301 -20.46 -0.34 -9.58
N LYS A 302 -21.16 -1.41 -9.99
CA LYS A 302 -22.37 -1.84 -9.29
C LYS A 302 -21.98 -2.11 -7.85
N ILE A 303 -22.29 -1.19 -6.95
CA ILE A 303 -22.31 -1.43 -5.51
C ILE A 303 -23.57 -2.25 -5.30
N GLU A 304 -23.58 -3.50 -5.76
CA GLU A 304 -24.41 -4.49 -5.10
C GLU A 304 -23.91 -4.46 -3.65
N ASP A 305 -24.80 -4.12 -2.74
CA ASP A 305 -24.58 -4.28 -1.31
C ASP A 305 -24.27 -5.75 -1.10
N ILE A 306 -22.98 -6.09 -1.18
CA ILE A 306 -22.48 -7.34 -0.67
C ILE A 306 -23.05 -7.39 0.75
N ASN A 307 -23.97 -8.31 1.02
CA ASN A 307 -24.64 -8.39 2.31
C ASN A 307 -23.60 -8.79 3.36
N THR A 308 -22.90 -7.80 3.90
CA THR A 308 -21.76 -8.00 4.77
C THR A 308 -22.18 -8.54 6.14
N GLU A 309 -23.46 -8.45 6.50
CA GLU A 309 -24.01 -9.13 7.68
C GLU A 309 -24.09 -10.64 7.47
N GLU A 310 -24.60 -11.13 6.34
CA GLU A 310 -24.56 -12.57 6.04
C GLU A 310 -23.11 -13.07 5.91
N GLN A 311 -22.24 -12.25 5.33
CA GLN A 311 -20.83 -12.63 5.19
C GLN A 311 -20.13 -12.74 6.53
N ILE A 312 -20.30 -11.78 7.45
CA ILE A 312 -19.63 -11.84 8.75
C ILE A 312 -20.09 -13.06 9.57
N GLN A 313 -21.35 -13.48 9.38
CA GLN A 313 -21.87 -14.73 9.96
C GLN A 313 -21.24 -15.98 9.34
N ALA A 314 -20.96 -15.97 8.04
CA ALA A 314 -20.31 -17.08 7.33
C ALA A 314 -18.79 -17.18 7.58
N ILE A 315 -18.15 -16.12 8.12
CA ILE A 315 -16.72 -16.15 8.46
C ILE A 315 -16.46 -17.18 9.57
N PRO A 316 -15.43 -18.05 9.44
CA PRO A 316 -15.14 -19.08 10.43
C PRO A 316 -14.82 -18.50 11.82
N SER A 317 -15.21 -19.22 12.86
CA SER A 317 -14.74 -18.95 14.23
C SER A 317 -13.34 -19.55 14.40
N LEU A 318 -12.34 -18.71 14.59
CA LEU A 318 -10.94 -19.10 14.73
C LEU A 318 -10.54 -19.23 16.20
N THR A 319 -9.73 -20.23 16.52
CA THR A 319 -9.18 -20.34 17.87
C THR A 319 -8.10 -19.27 18.09
N PRO A 320 -8.17 -18.46 19.15
CA PRO A 320 -7.07 -17.58 19.51
C PRO A 320 -5.88 -18.41 19.99
N HIS A 321 -4.67 -17.99 19.64
CA HIS A 321 -3.42 -18.56 20.14
C HIS A 321 -2.74 -17.53 21.04
N VAL A 322 -2.22 -17.96 22.18
CA VAL A 322 -1.44 -17.09 23.07
C VAL A 322 -0.13 -16.76 22.37
N SER A 323 0.19 -15.47 22.22
CA SER A 323 1.44 -15.04 21.59
C SER A 323 2.65 -15.49 22.41
N SER A 324 3.80 -15.63 21.77
CA SER A 324 4.98 -16.22 22.41
C SER A 324 5.44 -15.44 23.65
N MET A 325 5.18 -14.14 23.67
CA MET A 325 5.51 -13.26 24.81
C MET A 325 4.70 -13.59 26.07
N TYR A 326 3.48 -14.11 25.90
CA TYR A 326 2.56 -14.41 27.00
C TYR A 326 2.37 -15.92 27.21
N SER A 327 2.98 -16.77 26.40
CA SER A 327 2.85 -18.23 26.51
C SER A 327 3.54 -18.84 27.74
N ILE A 328 4.29 -18.04 28.51
CA ILE A 328 4.83 -18.43 29.83
C ILE A 328 3.79 -18.30 30.95
N GLU A 329 2.70 -17.56 30.72
CA GLU A 329 1.72 -17.24 31.74
C GLU A 329 0.73 -18.39 31.95
N SER A 330 0.46 -18.71 33.21
CA SER A 330 -0.63 -19.62 33.58
C SER A 330 -1.99 -19.04 33.18
N ALA A 331 -3.04 -19.86 33.13
CA ALA A 331 -4.39 -19.41 32.79
C ALA A 331 -4.85 -18.23 33.69
N LEU A 332 -4.61 -18.35 34.99
CA LEU A 332 -4.92 -17.31 35.97
C LEU A 332 -4.16 -16.01 35.67
N ASN A 333 -2.83 -16.08 35.48
CA ASN A 333 -2.02 -14.89 35.23
C ASN A 333 -2.35 -14.24 33.88
N LEU A 334 -2.59 -15.05 32.85
CA LEU A 334 -2.98 -14.56 31.53
C LEU A 334 -4.29 -13.77 31.61
N LYS A 335 -5.27 -14.27 32.38
CA LYS A 335 -6.52 -13.53 32.65
C LYS A 335 -6.28 -12.23 33.42
N ILE A 336 -5.51 -12.28 34.51
CA ILE A 336 -5.20 -11.07 35.32
C ILE A 336 -4.53 -10.00 34.45
N ASN A 337 -3.53 -10.40 33.66
CA ASN A 337 -2.81 -9.51 32.75
C ASN A 337 -3.74 -8.96 31.66
N PHE A 338 -4.62 -9.80 31.11
CA PHE A 338 -5.60 -9.38 30.10
C PHE A 338 -6.59 -8.36 30.66
N ASP A 339 -7.16 -8.61 31.85
CA ASP A 339 -8.15 -7.71 32.47
C ASP A 339 -7.53 -6.37 32.87
N ALA A 340 -6.26 -6.37 33.32
CA ALA A 340 -5.52 -5.17 33.68
C ALA A 340 -4.94 -4.42 32.47
N GLY A 341 -4.83 -5.08 31.32
CA GLY A 341 -4.20 -4.53 30.11
C GLY A 341 -5.05 -3.50 29.37
N SER A 342 -4.39 -2.55 28.72
CA SER A 342 -5.00 -1.69 27.71
C SER A 342 -5.46 -2.50 26.48
N GLU A 343 -6.35 -1.95 25.66
CA GLU A 343 -6.77 -2.59 24.39
C GLU A 343 -5.56 -2.93 23.48
N GLU A 344 -4.51 -2.11 23.49
CA GLU A 344 -3.31 -2.39 22.70
C GLU A 344 -2.52 -3.59 23.25
N GLU A 345 -2.45 -3.75 24.57
CA GLU A 345 -1.80 -4.90 25.22
C GLU A 345 -2.62 -6.18 25.05
N LYS A 346 -3.94 -6.10 25.24
CA LYS A 346 -4.88 -7.21 25.00
C LYS A 346 -4.73 -7.78 23.59
N ASN A 347 -4.62 -6.90 22.59
CA ASN A 347 -4.43 -7.30 21.18
C ASN A 347 -3.06 -7.93 20.90
N LYS A 348 -2.04 -7.74 21.77
CA LYS A 348 -0.72 -8.38 21.64
C LYS A 348 -0.67 -9.74 22.32
N MET A 349 -1.61 -10.06 23.21
CA MET A 349 -1.64 -11.33 23.93
C MET A 349 -2.09 -12.51 23.08
N PHE A 350 -2.83 -12.25 22.00
CA PHE A 350 -3.41 -13.29 21.15
C PHE A 350 -3.18 -13.02 19.68
N PHE A 351 -2.97 -14.09 18.90
CA PHE A 351 -2.96 -14.06 17.45
C PHE A 351 -3.91 -15.10 16.87
N PHE A 352 -4.27 -14.95 15.59
CA PHE A 352 -5.23 -15.80 14.88
C PHE A 352 -4.65 -16.23 13.52
N ASP A 353 -4.92 -17.47 13.11
CA ASP A 353 -4.56 -17.98 11.79
C ASP A 353 -5.51 -17.45 10.71
N ASN A 354 -5.34 -16.17 10.37
CA ASN A 354 -6.07 -15.49 9.29
C ASN A 354 -5.11 -14.78 8.32
N PRO A 355 -4.26 -15.51 7.57
CA PRO A 355 -3.30 -14.91 6.66
C PRO A 355 -3.92 -14.39 5.35
N ILE A 356 -5.13 -14.82 5.00
CA ILE A 356 -5.79 -14.52 3.71
C ILE A 356 -6.81 -13.39 3.86
N ASN A 357 -7.89 -13.64 4.60
CA ASN A 357 -9.05 -12.75 4.65
C ASN A 357 -8.88 -11.69 5.75
N THR A 358 -7.88 -10.84 5.53
CA THR A 358 -7.48 -9.81 6.49
C THR A 358 -8.49 -8.66 6.62
N ARG A 359 -9.59 -8.66 5.85
CA ARG A 359 -10.72 -7.75 6.03
C ARG A 359 -11.34 -7.86 7.42
N TYR A 360 -11.43 -9.10 7.94
CA TYR A 360 -12.03 -9.36 9.24
C TYR A 360 -10.95 -9.45 10.32
N SER A 361 -11.07 -8.59 11.32
CA SER A 361 -10.19 -8.58 12.48
C SER A 361 -10.79 -9.44 13.58
N TYR A 362 -9.97 -10.28 14.20
CA TYR A 362 -10.33 -11.10 15.34
C TYR A 362 -9.65 -10.52 16.58
N THR A 363 -10.43 -10.26 17.63
CA THR A 363 -9.90 -9.74 18.89
C THR A 363 -10.53 -10.49 20.07
N VAL A 364 -9.72 -10.87 21.04
CA VAL A 364 -10.24 -11.35 22.33
C VAL A 364 -10.74 -10.14 23.09
N THR A 365 -11.98 -10.20 23.57
CA THR A 365 -12.66 -9.09 24.27
C THR A 365 -12.90 -9.39 25.75
N ALA A 366 -12.99 -10.66 26.12
CA ALA A 366 -13.09 -11.10 27.51
C ALA A 366 -12.47 -12.50 27.67
N LEU A 367 -11.98 -12.77 28.88
CA LEU A 367 -11.51 -14.08 29.33
C LEU A 367 -12.24 -14.46 30.62
N ASP A 368 -12.89 -15.61 30.62
CA ASP A 368 -13.53 -16.21 31.79
C ASP A 368 -12.77 -17.49 32.20
N ASN A 369 -12.65 -17.76 33.51
CA ASN A 369 -12.06 -19.01 33.97
C ASN A 369 -13.07 -20.15 33.82
N LYS A 370 -12.65 -21.27 33.23
CA LYS A 370 -13.40 -22.54 33.27
C LYS A 370 -12.83 -23.45 34.36
N ASP A 371 -11.52 -23.59 34.39
CA ASP A 371 -10.74 -24.32 35.40
C ASP A 371 -9.30 -23.75 35.46
N ASP A 372 -8.41 -24.41 36.21
CA ASP A 372 -7.04 -23.93 36.46
C ASP A 372 -6.14 -23.90 35.21
N GLU A 373 -6.50 -24.64 34.14
CA GLU A 373 -5.73 -24.73 32.89
C GLU A 373 -6.51 -24.22 31.67
N THR A 374 -7.80 -23.95 31.81
CA THR A 374 -8.70 -23.64 30.69
C THR A 374 -9.42 -22.31 30.89
N LEU A 375 -9.30 -21.45 29.89
CA LEU A 375 -10.03 -20.19 29.78
C LEU A 375 -11.15 -20.30 28.73
N ILE A 376 -12.21 -19.53 28.91
CA ILE A 376 -13.21 -19.27 27.88
C ILE A 376 -12.93 -17.87 27.32
N ALA A 377 -12.49 -17.82 26.07
CA ALA A 377 -12.24 -16.57 25.37
C ALA A 377 -13.50 -16.12 24.62
N THR A 378 -13.96 -14.89 24.88
CA THR A 378 -14.96 -14.22 24.05
C THR A 378 -14.24 -13.47 22.94
N VAL A 379 -14.36 -13.97 21.71
CA VAL A 379 -13.72 -13.40 20.53
C VAL A 379 -14.74 -12.59 19.73
N LYS A 380 -14.37 -11.36 19.35
CA LYS A 380 -15.12 -10.50 18.45
C LYS A 380 -14.48 -10.50 17.06
N ILE A 381 -15.28 -10.78 16.05
CA ILE A 381 -14.95 -10.57 14.63
C ILE A 381 -15.52 -9.23 14.23
N THR A 382 -14.69 -8.35 13.69
CA THR A 382 -15.11 -7.02 13.21
C THR A 382 -14.66 -6.82 11.77
N ASP A 383 -15.54 -6.33 10.90
CA ASP A 383 -15.15 -5.89 9.56
C ASP A 383 -14.31 -4.60 9.67
N ARG A 384 -13.11 -4.61 9.09
CA ARG A 384 -12.18 -3.46 9.14
C ARG A 384 -12.56 -2.33 8.18
N VAL A 385 -13.50 -2.58 7.26
CA VAL A 385 -14.07 -1.59 6.35
C VAL A 385 -15.31 -0.97 7.00
N ASP A 386 -16.30 -1.79 7.37
CA ASP A 386 -17.52 -1.37 8.08
C ASP A 386 -17.47 -1.83 9.54
N THR A 387 -16.87 -1.02 10.41
CA THR A 387 -16.59 -1.39 11.81
C THR A 387 -17.83 -1.58 12.68
N LYS A 388 -19.02 -1.19 12.19
CA LYS A 388 -20.30 -1.44 12.87
C LYS A 388 -20.71 -2.90 12.77
N LYS A 389 -20.27 -3.59 11.71
CA LYS A 389 -20.54 -5.00 11.49
C LYS A 389 -19.57 -5.84 12.30
N SER A 390 -20.11 -6.52 13.30
CA SER A 390 -19.35 -7.43 14.14
C SER A 390 -20.21 -8.59 14.62
N ARG A 391 -19.56 -9.72 14.92
CA ARG A 391 -20.18 -10.83 15.67
C ARG A 391 -19.20 -11.32 16.72
N SER A 392 -19.72 -11.91 17.79
CA SER A 392 -18.90 -12.51 18.83
C SER A 392 -19.21 -13.99 18.99
N TYR A 393 -18.21 -14.75 19.42
CA TYR A 393 -18.37 -16.15 19.81
C TYR A 393 -17.48 -16.45 21.01
N LYS A 394 -17.80 -17.54 21.72
CA LYS A 394 -17.00 -18.05 22.82
C LYS A 394 -16.29 -19.32 22.38
N ILE A 395 -15.04 -19.48 22.79
CA ILE A 395 -14.25 -20.68 22.52
C ILE A 395 -13.37 -21.01 23.72
N GLU A 396 -13.18 -22.30 23.96
CA GLU A 396 -12.29 -22.79 25.01
C GLU A 396 -10.83 -22.71 24.57
N LEU A 397 -9.99 -22.22 25.47
CA LEU A 397 -8.56 -22.06 25.30
C LEU A 397 -7.86 -22.84 26.40
N LYS A 398 -7.26 -23.98 26.02
CA LYS A 398 -6.37 -24.71 26.92
C LYS A 398 -5.01 -24.03 26.97
N ILE A 399 -4.60 -23.62 28.16
CA ILE A 399 -3.32 -22.98 28.44
C ILE A 399 -2.28 -24.05 28.74
N ASP A 400 -1.18 -24.00 28.01
CA ASP A 400 -0.04 -24.90 28.17
C ASP A 400 1.23 -24.05 28.17
N THR A 401 1.89 -24.02 29.31
CA THR A 401 3.09 -23.22 29.57
C THR A 401 4.38 -23.99 29.33
N SER A 402 4.32 -25.19 28.74
CA SER A 402 5.50 -25.99 28.41
C SER A 402 6.40 -25.25 27.40
N LEU A 403 7.72 -25.45 27.50
CA LEU A 403 8.67 -24.85 26.56
C LEU A 403 8.38 -25.24 25.10
N GLU A 404 7.93 -26.48 24.87
CA GLU A 404 7.53 -26.95 23.55
C GLU A 404 6.35 -26.14 23.00
N ARG A 405 5.34 -25.85 23.83
CA ARG A 405 4.19 -25.03 23.42
C ARG A 405 4.57 -23.57 23.16
N GLN A 406 5.48 -23.01 23.95
CA GLN A 406 5.99 -21.65 23.76
C GLN A 406 6.71 -21.51 22.41
N ASP A 407 7.64 -22.43 22.12
CA ASP A 407 8.35 -22.49 20.85
C ASP A 407 7.38 -22.71 19.67
N TRP A 408 6.36 -23.54 19.88
CA TRP A 408 5.30 -23.74 18.89
C TRP A 408 4.53 -22.46 18.58
N ASN A 409 4.08 -21.72 19.60
CA ASN A 409 3.36 -20.46 19.38
C ASN A 409 4.24 -19.42 18.67
N PHE A 410 5.52 -19.32 19.05
CA PHE A 410 6.49 -18.43 18.38
C PHE A 410 6.65 -18.77 16.89
N VAL A 411 6.93 -20.03 16.57
CA VAL A 411 7.10 -20.50 15.20
C VAL A 411 5.83 -20.29 14.39
N TYR A 412 4.68 -20.64 14.95
CA TYR A 412 3.40 -20.55 14.26
C TYR A 412 3.02 -19.10 13.94
N GLU A 413 3.20 -18.19 14.90
CA GLU A 413 2.98 -16.75 14.70
C GLU A 413 3.85 -16.20 13.57
N LYS A 414 5.14 -16.57 13.51
CA LYS A 414 6.06 -16.16 12.44
C LYS A 414 5.62 -16.68 11.07
N ILE A 415 5.18 -17.93 11.00
CA ILE A 415 4.68 -18.55 9.76
C ILE A 415 3.39 -17.88 9.27
N ILE A 416 2.42 -17.63 10.15
CA ILE A 416 1.17 -16.94 9.81
C ILE A 416 1.48 -15.54 9.27
N ASN A 417 2.34 -14.79 9.95
CA ASN A 417 2.70 -13.44 9.54
C ASN A 417 3.41 -13.41 8.17
N ALA A 418 4.34 -14.34 7.91
CA ALA A 418 4.99 -14.45 6.60
C ALA A 418 3.99 -14.78 5.48
N ASN A 419 3.10 -15.76 5.71
CA ASN A 419 2.04 -16.10 4.75
C ASN A 419 1.10 -14.90 4.49
N LYS A 420 0.77 -14.14 5.55
CA LYS A 420 -0.05 -12.92 5.47
C LYS A 420 0.62 -11.84 4.64
N GLU A 421 1.90 -11.57 4.85
CA GLU A 421 2.68 -10.61 4.07
C GLU A 421 2.78 -11.04 2.59
N LEU A 422 3.07 -12.32 2.34
CA LEU A 422 3.15 -12.88 0.99
C LEU A 422 1.82 -12.73 0.24
N PHE A 423 0.71 -13.10 0.87
CA PHE A 423 -0.62 -12.99 0.24
C PHE A 423 -1.01 -11.52 0.05
N SER A 424 -0.71 -10.64 1.01
CA SER A 424 -1.06 -9.22 0.94
C SER A 424 -0.46 -8.48 -0.26
N LYS A 425 0.65 -8.99 -0.85
CA LYS A 425 1.22 -8.46 -2.09
C LYS A 425 0.19 -8.32 -3.22
N ILE A 426 -0.81 -9.20 -3.31
CA ILE A 426 -1.88 -9.12 -4.32
C ILE A 426 -2.78 -7.89 -4.12
N PHE A 427 -3.09 -7.54 -2.88
CA PHE A 427 -3.91 -6.39 -2.55
C PHE A 427 -3.20 -5.10 -2.96
N TYR A 428 -1.91 -4.98 -2.61
CA TYR A 428 -1.10 -3.82 -2.97
C TYR A 428 -0.90 -3.70 -4.49
N ALA A 429 -0.74 -4.80 -5.21
CA ALA A 429 -0.69 -4.79 -6.67
C ALA A 429 -2.00 -4.29 -7.31
N LEU A 430 -3.14 -4.52 -6.66
CA LEU A 430 -4.45 -4.00 -7.05
C LEU A 430 -4.73 -2.59 -6.54
N ASN A 431 -3.73 -1.87 -6.03
CA ASN A 431 -3.86 -0.52 -5.48
C ASN A 431 -4.81 -0.40 -4.27
N ILE A 432 -4.97 -1.49 -3.51
CA ILE A 432 -5.68 -1.50 -2.22
C ILE A 432 -4.78 -1.98 -1.08
N ASP A 433 -5.18 -1.70 0.16
CA ASP A 433 -4.45 -2.15 1.34
C ASP A 433 -5.00 -3.49 1.86
N ASN A 434 -4.37 -4.04 2.91
CA ASN A 434 -4.81 -5.26 3.56
C ASN A 434 -6.11 -5.11 4.38
N LYS A 435 -6.82 -3.98 4.34
CA LYS A 435 -8.20 -3.92 4.84
C LYS A 435 -9.18 -4.52 3.83
N ILE A 436 -8.73 -4.70 2.58
CA ILE A 436 -9.53 -5.30 1.49
C ILE A 436 -10.83 -4.52 1.29
N ASP A 437 -10.69 -3.21 1.19
CA ASP A 437 -11.80 -2.33 0.82
C ASP A 437 -12.06 -2.46 -0.68
N TYR A 438 -13.01 -3.33 -1.03
CA TYR A 438 -13.39 -3.62 -2.40
C TYR A 438 -13.89 -2.38 -3.17
N SER A 439 -14.38 -1.34 -2.48
CA SER A 439 -14.82 -0.10 -3.14
C SER A 439 -13.67 0.62 -3.82
N LYS A 440 -12.45 0.51 -3.28
CA LYS A 440 -11.24 1.14 -3.81
C LYS A 440 -10.73 0.52 -5.12
N LEU A 441 -11.21 -0.67 -5.50
CA LEU A 441 -10.88 -1.30 -6.78
C LEU A 441 -11.51 -0.58 -7.97
N ARG A 442 -12.61 0.18 -7.75
CA ARG A 442 -13.28 1.01 -8.77
C ARG A 442 -13.71 0.25 -10.05
N ASN A 443 -13.84 -1.09 -9.97
CA ASN A 443 -14.25 -1.97 -11.06
C ASN A 443 -14.87 -3.26 -10.48
N SER A 444 -16.10 -3.60 -10.87
CA SER A 444 -16.82 -4.76 -10.32
C SER A 444 -16.21 -6.10 -10.76
N ILE A 445 -15.69 -6.20 -11.98
CA ILE A 445 -15.10 -7.44 -12.50
C ILE A 445 -13.84 -7.81 -11.68
N LEU A 446 -12.98 -6.82 -11.42
CA LEU A 446 -11.79 -7.01 -10.56
C LEU A 446 -12.16 -7.31 -9.12
N ARG A 447 -13.21 -6.66 -8.60
CA ARG A 447 -13.74 -6.95 -7.27
C ARG A 447 -14.17 -8.41 -7.15
N ASP A 448 -15.00 -8.88 -8.07
CA ASP A 448 -15.58 -10.22 -8.00
C ASP A 448 -14.48 -11.28 -8.17
N ALA A 449 -13.49 -11.02 -9.03
CA ALA A 449 -12.30 -11.87 -9.17
C ALA A 449 -11.49 -11.95 -7.86
N LEU A 450 -11.20 -10.81 -7.23
CA LEU A 450 -10.47 -10.78 -5.95
C LEU A 450 -11.26 -11.47 -4.83
N TYR A 451 -12.57 -11.21 -4.76
CA TYR A 451 -13.46 -11.84 -3.79
C TYR A 451 -13.42 -13.37 -3.90
N ASN A 452 -13.56 -13.91 -5.12
CA ASN A 452 -13.48 -15.34 -5.38
C ASN A 452 -12.09 -15.91 -5.07
N MET A 453 -11.01 -15.17 -5.38
CA MET A 453 -9.66 -15.58 -5.01
C MET A 453 -9.48 -15.68 -3.49
N ILE A 454 -9.96 -14.69 -2.73
CA ILE A 454 -9.90 -14.73 -1.25
C ILE A 454 -10.70 -15.91 -0.72
N ALA A 455 -11.93 -16.11 -1.21
CA ALA A 455 -12.79 -17.22 -0.78
C ALA A 455 -12.12 -18.58 -1.03
N THR A 456 -11.63 -18.82 -2.24
CA THR A 456 -10.93 -20.06 -2.59
C THR A 456 -9.63 -20.24 -1.81
N ALA A 457 -8.84 -19.19 -1.61
CA ALA A 457 -7.62 -19.25 -0.81
C ALA A 457 -7.92 -19.61 0.65
N SER A 458 -8.97 -19.02 1.24
CA SER A 458 -9.44 -19.38 2.58
C SER A 458 -9.88 -20.85 2.65
N SER A 459 -10.59 -21.36 1.64
CA SER A 459 -10.97 -22.79 1.57
C SER A 459 -9.76 -23.72 1.41
N VAL A 460 -8.73 -23.32 0.65
CA VAL A 460 -7.49 -24.10 0.48
C VAL A 460 -6.79 -24.33 1.83
N LEU A 461 -6.78 -23.33 2.72
CA LEU A 461 -6.21 -23.48 4.06
C LEU A 461 -6.99 -24.47 4.93
N GLN A 462 -8.27 -24.72 4.63
CA GLN A 462 -9.09 -25.67 5.38
C GLN A 462 -8.94 -27.11 4.89
N LEU A 463 -8.31 -27.33 3.73
CA LEU A 463 -8.10 -28.68 3.20
C LEU A 463 -7.19 -29.49 4.11
N GLU A 464 -7.61 -30.73 4.41
CA GLU A 464 -6.86 -31.65 5.28
C GLU A 464 -5.41 -31.82 4.82
N LYS A 465 -5.20 -31.97 3.50
CA LYS A 465 -3.87 -32.09 2.91
C LYS A 465 -2.97 -30.88 3.21
N TYR A 466 -3.52 -29.66 3.11
CA TYR A 466 -2.78 -28.44 3.42
C TYR A 466 -2.46 -28.39 4.91
N ASN A 467 -3.46 -28.62 5.75
CA ASN A 467 -3.35 -28.60 7.20
C ASN A 467 -2.31 -29.60 7.72
N ASN A 468 -2.32 -30.83 7.23
CA ASN A 468 -1.34 -31.86 7.63
C ASN A 468 0.08 -31.44 7.25
N LYS A 469 0.27 -30.92 6.02
CA LYS A 469 1.60 -30.46 5.58
C LYS A 469 2.08 -29.22 6.35
N SER A 470 1.19 -28.29 6.65
CA SER A 470 1.49 -27.12 7.46
C SER A 470 1.91 -27.53 8.88
N LYS A 471 1.17 -28.45 9.51
CA LYS A 471 1.52 -29.01 10.84
C LYS A 471 2.88 -29.71 10.83
N GLU A 472 3.21 -30.47 9.78
CA GLU A 472 4.54 -31.08 9.62
C GLU A 472 5.66 -30.03 9.55
N ILE A 473 5.46 -28.96 8.78
CA ILE A 473 6.43 -27.85 8.69
C ILE A 473 6.60 -27.19 10.07
N ILE A 474 5.50 -26.87 10.75
CA ILE A 474 5.55 -26.26 12.08
C ILE A 474 6.27 -27.20 13.06
N ALA A 475 5.85 -28.46 13.18
CA ALA A 475 6.41 -29.42 14.12
C ALA A 475 7.93 -29.65 13.90
N SER A 476 8.35 -29.82 12.65
CA SER A 476 9.78 -29.97 12.32
C SER A 476 10.60 -28.72 12.65
N THR A 477 10.01 -27.54 12.49
CA THR A 477 10.64 -26.26 12.85
C THR A 477 10.77 -26.11 14.36
N VAL A 478 9.70 -26.41 15.11
CA VAL A 478 9.69 -26.38 16.58
C VAL A 478 10.74 -27.33 17.12
N GLN A 479 10.77 -28.59 16.65
CA GLN A 479 11.76 -29.56 17.10
C GLN A 479 13.21 -29.09 16.87
N SER A 480 13.47 -28.43 15.74
CA SER A 480 14.80 -27.88 15.43
C SER A 480 15.13 -26.67 16.31
N TYR A 481 14.18 -25.77 16.50
CA TYR A 481 14.31 -24.56 17.30
C TYR A 481 14.51 -24.88 18.79
N THR A 482 13.78 -25.85 19.34
CA THR A 482 13.93 -26.30 20.73
C THR A 482 15.28 -26.99 20.97
N LYS A 483 15.75 -27.81 20.03
CA LYS A 483 17.05 -28.52 20.16
C LYS A 483 18.24 -27.57 20.08
N ASN A 484 18.20 -26.61 19.16
CA ASN A 484 19.24 -25.60 18.96
C ASN A 484 18.60 -24.23 19.14
N ARG A 485 18.51 -23.77 20.39
CA ARG A 485 17.89 -22.48 20.72
C ARG A 485 18.48 -21.39 19.83
N TYR A 486 17.61 -20.68 19.09
CA TYR A 486 17.98 -19.64 18.11
C TYR A 486 18.54 -20.13 16.76
N ASP A 487 18.18 -21.32 16.28
CA ASP A 487 18.47 -21.74 14.89
C ASP A 487 17.64 -20.95 13.85
N GLU A 488 18.03 -19.69 13.62
CA GLU A 488 17.39 -18.78 12.68
C GLU A 488 17.44 -19.27 11.24
N ILE A 489 18.46 -20.06 10.88
CA ILE A 489 18.63 -20.59 9.52
C ILE A 489 17.51 -21.60 9.23
N ASN A 490 17.28 -22.56 10.12
CA ASN A 490 16.19 -23.53 9.94
C ASN A 490 14.81 -22.88 10.08
N LEU A 491 14.66 -21.90 10.98
CA LEU A 491 13.41 -21.11 11.08
C LEU A 491 13.08 -20.42 9.74
N ASN A 492 14.03 -19.66 9.19
CA ASN A 492 13.84 -18.94 7.93
C ASN A 492 13.60 -19.89 6.74
N LYS A 493 14.28 -21.05 6.72
CA LYS A 493 14.04 -22.10 5.72
C LYS A 493 12.62 -22.63 5.78
N ASN A 494 12.09 -22.90 6.97
CA ASN A 494 10.75 -23.44 7.12
C ASN A 494 9.63 -22.41 6.94
N ILE A 495 9.88 -21.14 7.28
CA ILE A 495 9.02 -20.03 6.86
C ILE A 495 8.89 -20.06 5.32
N LYS A 496 10.00 -20.15 4.59
CA LYS A 496 9.96 -20.29 3.12
C LYS A 496 9.25 -21.57 2.67
N ASN A 497 9.39 -22.69 3.37
CA ASN A 497 8.65 -23.91 3.03
C ASN A 497 7.13 -23.73 3.20
N SER A 498 6.69 -22.99 4.22
CA SER A 498 5.28 -22.64 4.39
C SER A 498 4.78 -21.73 3.28
N GLU A 499 5.52 -20.66 2.95
CA GLU A 499 5.18 -19.77 1.85
C GLU A 499 5.09 -20.53 0.51
N TYR A 500 6.02 -21.46 0.29
CA TYR A 500 6.02 -22.35 -0.87
C TYR A 500 4.78 -23.25 -0.89
N LEU A 501 4.42 -23.85 0.26
CA LEU A 501 3.21 -24.65 0.39
C LEU A 501 1.96 -23.83 0.06
N LEU A 502 1.86 -22.60 0.58
CA LEU A 502 0.75 -21.69 0.26
C LEU A 502 0.66 -21.44 -1.24
N LEU A 503 1.74 -20.94 -1.87
CA LEU A 503 1.72 -20.61 -3.30
C LEU A 503 1.45 -21.82 -4.19
N THR A 504 2.05 -22.97 -3.89
CA THR A 504 1.83 -24.19 -4.70
C THR A 504 0.43 -24.77 -4.53
N SER A 505 -0.16 -24.63 -3.34
CA SER A 505 -1.55 -25.04 -3.08
C SER A 505 -2.53 -24.14 -3.82
N LEU A 506 -2.30 -22.82 -3.81
CA LEU A 506 -3.07 -21.87 -4.60
C LEU A 506 -2.91 -22.13 -6.10
N PHE A 507 -1.68 -22.33 -6.57
CA PHE A 507 -1.39 -22.62 -7.99
C PHE A 507 -2.08 -23.89 -8.48
N SER A 508 -2.27 -24.88 -7.61
CA SER A 508 -2.95 -26.14 -7.91
C SER A 508 -4.47 -26.08 -7.71
N SER A 509 -4.98 -24.99 -7.16
CA SER A 509 -6.41 -24.80 -6.88
C SER A 509 -7.14 -24.17 -8.07
N LYS A 510 -8.47 -24.22 -8.03
CA LYS A 510 -9.33 -23.75 -9.10
C LYS A 510 -10.45 -22.84 -8.58
N ILE A 511 -10.86 -21.91 -9.43
CA ILE A 511 -12.01 -21.02 -9.25
C ILE A 511 -12.91 -21.25 -10.47
N ASN A 512 -14.11 -21.80 -10.25
CA ASN A 512 -15.06 -22.12 -11.33
C ASN A 512 -14.41 -22.88 -12.51
N ASP A 513 -13.69 -23.97 -12.18
CA ASP A 513 -12.93 -24.84 -13.10
C ASP A 513 -11.68 -24.24 -13.78
N PHE A 514 -11.44 -22.94 -13.65
CA PHE A 514 -10.21 -22.28 -14.09
C PHE A 514 -9.13 -22.30 -13.02
N ASP A 515 -7.86 -22.38 -13.42
CA ASP A 515 -6.74 -22.31 -12.46
C ASP A 515 -6.77 -20.99 -11.69
N TYR A 516 -6.49 -21.04 -10.39
CA TYR A 516 -6.66 -19.93 -9.45
C TYR A 516 -6.16 -18.57 -9.96
N PHE A 517 -4.94 -18.52 -10.50
CA PHE A 517 -4.30 -17.28 -10.93
C PHE A 517 -4.84 -16.72 -12.26
N TYR A 518 -5.65 -17.48 -13.00
CA TYR A 518 -6.36 -16.98 -14.18
C TYR A 518 -7.52 -16.03 -13.84
N SER A 519 -8.10 -16.15 -12.62
CA SER A 519 -9.24 -15.34 -12.21
C SER A 519 -8.95 -13.84 -12.39
N LEU A 520 -7.82 -13.36 -11.87
CA LEU A 520 -7.47 -11.95 -11.95
C LEU A 520 -6.98 -11.54 -13.35
N THR A 521 -6.29 -12.41 -14.09
CA THR A 521 -5.77 -12.07 -15.41
C THR A 521 -6.89 -11.95 -16.44
N ASN A 522 -7.92 -12.80 -16.34
CA ASN A 522 -9.15 -12.67 -17.12
C ASN A 522 -9.92 -11.41 -16.72
N ALA A 523 -10.03 -11.10 -15.42
CA ALA A 523 -10.70 -9.89 -14.97
C ALA A 523 -10.02 -8.59 -15.47
N LEU A 524 -8.68 -8.57 -15.53
CA LEU A 524 -7.94 -7.47 -16.16
C LEU A 524 -8.25 -7.39 -17.66
N LYS A 525 -8.29 -8.52 -18.37
CA LYS A 525 -8.66 -8.56 -19.80
C LYS A 525 -10.07 -8.02 -20.04
N ASP A 526 -11.04 -8.46 -19.25
CA ASP A 526 -12.43 -8.04 -19.37
C ASP A 526 -12.59 -6.55 -19.03
N SER A 527 -11.83 -6.06 -18.04
CA SER A 527 -11.74 -4.62 -17.74
C SER A 527 -11.18 -3.84 -18.92
N LEU A 528 -10.13 -4.32 -19.59
CA LEU A 528 -9.59 -3.67 -20.79
C LEU A 528 -10.62 -3.65 -21.93
N ILE A 529 -11.42 -4.70 -22.11
CA ILE A 529 -12.49 -4.72 -23.13
C ILE A 529 -13.49 -3.57 -22.86
N ARG A 530 -13.83 -3.31 -21.60
CA ARG A 530 -14.68 -2.17 -21.22
C ARG A 530 -14.05 -0.81 -21.53
N PHE A 531 -12.74 -0.64 -21.28
CA PHE A 531 -12.03 0.57 -21.74
C PHE A 531 -12.19 0.82 -23.24
N LYS A 532 -12.18 -0.23 -24.07
CA LYS A 532 -12.40 -0.11 -25.52
C LYS A 532 -13.79 0.43 -25.87
N GLU A 533 -14.80 0.06 -25.09
CA GLU A 533 -16.18 0.56 -25.25
C GLU A 533 -16.24 2.05 -24.87
N ILE A 534 -15.64 2.43 -23.74
CA ILE A 534 -15.59 3.83 -23.30
C ILE A 534 -14.81 4.73 -24.26
N ILE A 535 -13.68 4.28 -24.81
CA ILE A 535 -12.93 5.03 -25.83
C ILE A 535 -13.84 5.38 -27.02
N LYS A 536 -14.75 4.48 -27.42
CA LYS A 536 -15.70 4.75 -28.50
C LYS A 536 -16.79 5.73 -28.09
N ILE A 537 -17.32 5.58 -26.86
CA ILE A 537 -18.40 6.43 -26.32
C ILE A 537 -17.90 7.87 -26.11
N ASN A 538 -16.69 8.03 -25.56
CA ASN A 538 -16.10 9.33 -25.22
C ASN A 538 -15.29 9.96 -26.36
N LYS A 539 -15.36 9.40 -27.58
CA LYS A 539 -14.50 9.79 -28.71
C LYS A 539 -14.40 11.29 -28.93
N ASP A 540 -15.52 12.01 -28.84
CA ASP A 540 -15.56 13.46 -29.09
C ASP A 540 -14.85 14.25 -27.98
N PHE A 541 -15.03 13.86 -26.71
CA PHE A 541 -14.32 14.47 -25.58
C PHE A 541 -12.82 14.23 -25.68
N ILE A 542 -12.42 12.99 -25.96
CA ILE A 542 -11.01 12.60 -26.14
C ILE A 542 -10.38 13.41 -27.28
N THR A 543 -11.05 13.45 -28.44
CA THR A 543 -10.53 14.17 -29.61
C THR A 543 -10.34 15.65 -29.33
N ASN A 544 -11.31 16.29 -28.67
CA ASN A 544 -11.21 17.69 -28.30
C ASN A 544 -10.07 17.94 -27.30
N ASN A 545 -9.98 17.15 -26.23
CA ASN A 545 -8.94 17.27 -25.21
C ASN A 545 -7.52 17.07 -25.79
N PHE A 546 -7.33 16.11 -26.71
CA PHE A 546 -6.05 15.91 -27.38
C PHE A 546 -5.70 17.08 -28.31
N ASN A 547 -6.65 17.55 -29.13
CA ASN A 547 -6.43 18.66 -30.05
C ASN A 547 -6.10 19.97 -29.32
N GLU A 548 -6.84 20.29 -28.25
CA GLU A 548 -6.64 21.51 -27.45
C GLU A 548 -5.27 21.55 -26.75
N ASN A 549 -4.65 20.39 -26.49
CA ASN A 549 -3.35 20.27 -25.85
C ASN A 549 -2.21 19.91 -26.82
N GLY A 550 -2.49 19.80 -28.13
CA GLY A 550 -1.47 19.51 -29.16
C GLY A 550 -0.90 18.08 -29.11
N PHE A 551 -1.70 17.12 -28.64
CA PHE A 551 -1.30 15.73 -28.42
C PHE A 551 -1.70 14.80 -29.58
N ASP A 552 -0.94 13.73 -29.82
CA ASP A 552 -1.27 12.73 -30.84
C ASP A 552 -2.35 11.76 -30.34
N ILE A 553 -3.54 11.83 -30.93
CA ILE A 553 -4.66 10.95 -30.59
C ILE A 553 -4.37 9.46 -30.86
N ASN A 554 -3.44 9.14 -31.75
CA ASN A 554 -3.06 7.75 -32.01
C ASN A 554 -2.41 7.09 -30.79
N LEU A 555 -1.88 7.89 -29.85
CA LEU A 555 -1.33 7.41 -28.59
C LEU A 555 -2.33 6.52 -27.84
N ILE A 556 -3.62 6.86 -27.82
CA ILE A 556 -4.65 6.08 -27.12
C ILE A 556 -4.70 4.64 -27.64
N ASN A 557 -4.70 4.45 -28.96
CA ASN A 557 -4.75 3.12 -29.57
C ASN A 557 -3.45 2.35 -29.32
N GLN A 558 -2.29 3.03 -29.39
CA GLN A 558 -1.00 2.42 -29.10
C GLN A 558 -0.91 1.98 -27.64
N TYR A 559 -1.37 2.82 -26.71
CA TYR A 559 -1.34 2.55 -25.28
C TYR A 559 -2.31 1.44 -24.90
N TYR A 560 -3.52 1.44 -25.46
CA TYR A 560 -4.47 0.33 -25.33
C TYR A 560 -3.85 -1.00 -25.78
N ASN A 561 -3.20 -1.02 -26.95
CA ASN A 561 -2.55 -2.22 -27.48
C ASN A 561 -1.36 -2.66 -26.62
N TYR A 562 -0.61 -1.71 -26.06
CA TYR A 562 0.46 -1.99 -25.11
C TYR A 562 -0.08 -2.70 -23.87
N ILE A 563 -1.15 -2.19 -23.26
CA ILE A 563 -1.78 -2.81 -22.09
C ILE A 563 -2.33 -4.20 -22.44
N ASN A 564 -2.98 -4.34 -23.60
CA ASN A 564 -3.48 -5.63 -24.09
C ASN A 564 -2.36 -6.67 -24.21
N MET A 565 -1.21 -6.26 -24.71
CA MET A 565 -0.03 -7.13 -24.82
C MET A 565 0.52 -7.51 -23.45
N GLN A 566 0.57 -6.58 -22.48
CA GLN A 566 0.96 -6.90 -21.10
C GLN A 566 0.03 -7.93 -20.46
N ILE A 567 -1.29 -7.74 -20.58
CA ILE A 567 -2.29 -8.69 -20.08
C ILE A 567 -2.13 -10.05 -20.76
N SER A 568 -1.93 -10.07 -22.08
CA SER A 568 -1.72 -11.32 -22.83
C SER A 568 -0.47 -12.07 -22.37
N ARG A 569 0.64 -11.35 -22.12
CA ARG A 569 1.88 -11.92 -21.55
C ARG A 569 1.64 -12.49 -20.15
N LEU A 570 0.86 -11.80 -19.33
CA LEU A 570 0.50 -12.24 -17.99
C LEU A 570 -0.39 -13.50 -18.01
N ILE A 571 -1.39 -13.55 -18.89
CA ILE A 571 -2.21 -14.76 -19.09
C ILE A 571 -1.35 -15.95 -19.52
N ALA A 572 -0.41 -15.73 -20.44
CA ALA A 572 0.50 -16.79 -20.90
C ALA A 572 1.41 -17.31 -19.77
N SER A 573 1.82 -16.45 -18.84
CA SER A 573 2.66 -16.85 -17.71
C SER A 573 1.89 -17.61 -16.62
N THR A 574 0.57 -17.46 -16.52
CA THR A 574 -0.26 -18.17 -15.53
C THR A 574 -0.50 -19.65 -15.87
N GLY A 575 -0.46 -20.05 -17.14
CA GLY A 575 -0.75 -21.43 -17.57
C GLY A 575 0.45 -22.37 -17.62
N SER A 576 1.65 -21.91 -17.31
CA SER A 576 2.88 -22.71 -17.42
C SER A 576 3.39 -23.15 -16.05
N ARG A 577 3.79 -24.43 -15.93
CA ARG A 577 4.48 -24.91 -14.71
C ARG A 577 5.77 -24.11 -14.52
N THR A 578 5.89 -23.44 -13.38
CA THR A 578 7.09 -22.68 -13.01
C THR A 578 8.07 -23.56 -12.21
N ILE A 579 9.36 -23.43 -12.52
CA ILE A 579 10.45 -24.07 -11.75
C ILE A 579 10.69 -23.31 -10.43
N ASN A 580 10.44 -22.00 -10.39
CA ASN A 580 10.60 -21.16 -9.21
C ASN A 580 9.31 -20.37 -8.94
N ILE A 581 8.50 -20.87 -8.00
CA ILE A 581 7.19 -20.30 -7.67
C ILE A 581 7.30 -18.88 -7.08
N PHE A 582 8.36 -18.58 -6.32
CA PHE A 582 8.56 -17.26 -5.71
C PHE A 582 8.86 -16.20 -6.77
N SER A 583 9.84 -16.46 -7.64
CA SER A 583 10.19 -15.55 -8.72
C SER A 583 9.02 -15.35 -9.69
N TRP A 584 8.25 -16.41 -9.94
CA TRP A 584 7.04 -16.34 -10.73
C TRP A 584 5.98 -15.48 -10.06
N TYR A 585 5.72 -15.67 -8.76
CA TYR A 585 4.71 -14.91 -8.03
C TYR A 585 5.08 -13.42 -7.92
N ASP A 586 6.34 -13.09 -7.61
CA ASP A 586 6.79 -11.69 -7.61
C ASP A 586 6.65 -11.04 -9.01
N SER A 587 6.89 -11.80 -10.09
CA SER A 587 6.68 -11.32 -11.46
C SER A 587 5.19 -11.12 -11.76
N TYR A 588 4.34 -12.06 -11.34
CA TYR A 588 2.88 -11.98 -11.46
C TYR A 588 2.33 -10.74 -10.76
N ILE A 589 2.72 -10.51 -9.50
CA ILE A 589 2.35 -9.33 -8.70
C ILE A 589 2.83 -8.03 -9.37
N LYS A 590 4.08 -8.00 -9.83
CA LYS A 590 4.64 -6.83 -10.53
C LYS A 590 3.87 -6.51 -11.81
N SER A 591 3.52 -7.52 -12.60
CA SER A 591 2.74 -7.33 -13.83
C SER A 591 1.33 -6.82 -13.54
N ILE A 592 0.64 -7.34 -12.52
CA ILE A 592 -0.67 -6.81 -12.11
C ILE A 592 -0.57 -5.33 -11.74
N LYS A 593 0.41 -4.98 -10.90
CA LYS A 593 0.64 -3.59 -10.48
C LYS A 593 0.85 -2.65 -11.67
N GLN A 594 1.70 -3.06 -12.61
CA GLN A 594 1.95 -2.29 -13.84
C GLN A 594 0.69 -2.11 -14.68
N ILE A 595 -0.13 -3.15 -14.84
CA ILE A 595 -1.38 -3.08 -15.60
C ILE A 595 -2.39 -2.16 -14.89
N MET A 596 -2.51 -2.26 -13.56
CA MET A 596 -3.42 -1.42 -12.77
C MET A 596 -3.04 0.07 -12.78
N ASP A 597 -1.74 0.36 -12.78
CA ASP A 597 -1.23 1.72 -12.93
C ASP A 597 -1.52 2.23 -14.34
N ASN A 598 -1.25 1.42 -15.38
CA ASN A 598 -1.57 1.77 -16.75
C ASN A 598 -3.08 1.97 -17.00
N PHE A 599 -3.96 1.22 -16.33
CA PHE A 599 -5.40 1.47 -16.34
C PHE A 599 -5.75 2.82 -15.71
N SER A 600 -5.06 3.21 -14.65
CA SER A 600 -5.28 4.52 -14.01
C SER A 600 -4.85 5.67 -14.94
N THR A 601 -3.70 5.53 -15.61
CA THR A 601 -3.23 6.47 -16.65
C THR A 601 -4.19 6.52 -17.83
N LEU A 602 -4.64 5.37 -18.35
CA LEU A 602 -5.59 5.32 -19.45
C LEU A 602 -6.93 5.96 -19.08
N SER A 603 -7.43 5.74 -17.85
CA SER A 603 -8.68 6.32 -17.35
C SER A 603 -8.66 7.85 -17.44
N ILE A 604 -7.56 8.49 -17.03
CA ILE A 604 -7.37 9.95 -17.12
C ILE A 604 -7.45 10.42 -18.59
N LEU A 605 -6.80 9.68 -19.49
CA LEU A 605 -6.72 10.05 -20.91
C LEU A 605 -8.04 9.88 -21.68
N ILE A 606 -8.97 9.06 -21.17
CA ILE A 606 -10.23 8.75 -21.86
C ILE A 606 -11.48 9.27 -21.15
N ASP A 607 -11.30 10.14 -20.15
CA ASP A 607 -12.40 10.69 -19.36
C ASP A 607 -13.40 11.47 -20.22
N ASN A 608 -14.66 11.54 -19.78
CA ASN A 608 -15.77 12.21 -20.48
C ASN A 608 -15.90 13.70 -20.11
N LYS A 609 -14.83 14.29 -19.56
CA LYS A 609 -14.82 15.68 -19.09
C LYS A 609 -13.87 16.51 -19.93
N LYS A 610 -14.26 17.77 -20.15
CA LYS A 610 -13.35 18.78 -20.71
C LYS A 610 -12.35 19.21 -19.65
N ILE A 611 -11.11 19.40 -20.08
CA ILE A 611 -9.99 19.75 -19.19
C ILE A 611 -9.89 21.26 -19.11
N ILE A 612 -10.58 21.85 -18.15
CA ILE A 612 -10.71 23.31 -18.01
C ILE A 612 -9.80 23.82 -16.89
N GLU A 613 -9.66 23.07 -15.80
CA GLU A 613 -8.87 23.48 -14.65
C GLU A 613 -7.37 23.22 -14.85
N LYS A 614 -6.53 24.12 -14.31
CA LYS A 614 -5.06 24.00 -14.42
C LYS A 614 -4.53 22.69 -13.82
N LYS A 615 -5.10 22.25 -12.70
CA LYS A 615 -4.69 21.01 -12.01
C LYS A 615 -5.03 19.77 -12.83
N ASP A 616 -6.22 19.74 -13.44
CA ASP A 616 -6.64 18.64 -14.30
C ASP A 616 -5.78 18.58 -15.57
N LYS A 617 -5.39 19.75 -16.09
CA LYS A 617 -4.44 19.85 -17.19
C LYS A 617 -3.07 19.27 -16.84
N GLU A 618 -2.50 19.65 -15.69
CA GLU A 618 -1.21 19.09 -15.23
C GLU A 618 -1.26 17.55 -15.08
N GLN A 619 -2.35 17.02 -14.52
CA GLN A 619 -2.53 15.57 -14.38
C GLN A 619 -2.70 14.86 -15.73
N TYR A 620 -3.41 15.48 -16.67
CA TYR A 620 -3.62 14.94 -18.00
C TYR A 620 -2.35 14.96 -18.85
N GLU A 621 -1.58 16.04 -18.81
CA GLU A 621 -0.26 16.13 -19.46
C GLU A 621 0.70 15.08 -18.89
N ALA A 622 0.74 14.91 -17.56
CA ALA A 622 1.54 13.88 -16.92
C ALA A 622 1.14 12.46 -17.38
N ALA A 623 -0.17 12.18 -17.46
CA ALA A 623 -0.67 10.90 -17.94
C ALA A 623 -0.31 10.64 -19.42
N TYR A 624 -0.34 11.67 -20.26
CA TYR A 624 0.06 11.58 -21.68
C TYR A 624 1.54 11.18 -21.79
N PHE A 625 2.44 11.93 -21.13
CA PHE A 625 3.88 11.66 -21.21
C PHE A 625 4.27 10.34 -20.54
N GLU A 626 3.55 9.91 -19.50
CA GLU A 626 3.72 8.59 -18.92
C GLU A 626 3.36 7.49 -19.94
N ALA A 627 2.20 7.59 -20.59
CA ALA A 627 1.77 6.64 -21.61
C ALA A 627 2.75 6.56 -22.79
N GLU A 628 3.20 7.71 -23.30
CA GLU A 628 4.22 7.80 -24.37
C GLU A 628 5.53 7.13 -23.95
N SER A 629 6.05 7.45 -22.77
CA SER A 629 7.28 6.85 -22.25
C SER A 629 7.18 5.34 -22.09
N GLN A 630 6.03 4.82 -21.64
CA GLN A 630 5.81 3.38 -21.50
C GLN A 630 5.80 2.66 -22.86
N ILE A 631 5.16 3.25 -23.87
CA ILE A 631 5.15 2.70 -25.24
C ILE A 631 6.56 2.68 -25.81
N ASP A 632 7.29 3.79 -25.71
CA ASP A 632 8.65 3.92 -26.23
C ASP A 632 9.62 2.95 -25.57
N ASN A 633 9.56 2.84 -24.25
CA ASN A 633 10.37 1.89 -23.51
C ASN A 633 10.05 0.45 -23.92
N ASN A 634 8.78 0.12 -24.11
CA ASN A 634 8.39 -1.20 -24.58
C ASN A 634 8.85 -1.48 -26.02
N ASN A 635 8.79 -0.50 -26.91
CA ASN A 635 9.30 -0.62 -28.28
C ASN A 635 10.82 -0.85 -28.31
N LYS A 636 11.57 -0.10 -27.48
CA LYS A 636 13.02 -0.29 -27.30
C LYS A 636 13.34 -1.69 -26.77
N ILE A 637 12.61 -2.15 -25.76
CA ILE A 637 12.79 -3.49 -25.17
C ILE A 637 12.47 -4.57 -26.21
N ASN A 638 11.33 -4.47 -26.90
CA ASN A 638 10.93 -5.44 -27.91
C ASN A 638 11.96 -5.53 -29.04
N LYS A 639 12.49 -4.39 -29.51
CA LYS A 639 13.57 -4.37 -30.52
C LYS A 639 14.83 -5.06 -30.00
N LYS A 640 15.24 -4.78 -28.76
CA LYS A 640 16.38 -5.46 -28.14
C LYS A 640 16.15 -6.97 -28.01
N THR A 641 14.96 -7.40 -27.62
CA THR A 641 14.60 -8.82 -27.51
C THR A 641 14.58 -9.52 -28.86
N LEU A 642 13.99 -8.89 -29.89
CA LEU A 642 14.01 -9.39 -31.27
C LEU A 642 15.45 -9.54 -31.76
N ASN A 643 16.32 -8.55 -31.50
CA ASN A 643 17.74 -8.65 -31.82
C ASN A 643 18.41 -9.83 -31.11
N ILE A 644 18.15 -10.04 -29.82
CA ILE A 644 18.73 -11.17 -29.05
C ILE A 644 18.26 -12.51 -29.64
N VAL A 645 16.95 -12.65 -29.93
CA VAL A 645 16.39 -13.87 -30.51
C VAL A 645 16.95 -14.11 -31.91
N GLY A 646 16.97 -13.07 -32.75
CA GLY A 646 17.53 -13.13 -34.10
C GLY A 646 19.01 -13.51 -34.09
N ILE A 647 19.83 -12.89 -33.22
CA ILE A 647 21.25 -13.24 -33.06
C ILE A 647 21.39 -14.71 -32.60
N SER A 648 20.59 -15.14 -31.62
CA SER A 648 20.64 -16.51 -31.11
C SER A 648 20.28 -17.55 -32.17
N LEU A 649 19.21 -17.30 -32.95
CA LEU A 649 18.81 -18.14 -34.06
C LEU A 649 19.86 -18.15 -35.17
N LEU A 650 20.50 -17.02 -35.45
CA LEU A 650 21.58 -16.91 -36.43
C LEU A 650 22.79 -17.72 -35.99
N SER A 651 23.19 -17.64 -34.71
CA SER A 651 24.27 -18.45 -34.14
C SER A 651 23.95 -19.94 -34.23
N LEU A 652 22.76 -20.38 -33.81
CA LEU A 652 22.34 -21.77 -33.89
C LEU A 652 22.30 -22.28 -35.33
N SER A 653 21.71 -21.51 -36.24
CA SER A 653 21.63 -21.87 -37.67
C SER A 653 23.01 -21.99 -38.30
N SER A 654 23.93 -21.11 -37.93
CA SER A 654 25.32 -21.15 -38.40
C SER A 654 26.04 -22.42 -37.90
N ILE A 655 25.84 -22.81 -36.64
CA ILE A 655 26.37 -24.05 -36.08
C ILE A 655 25.78 -25.27 -36.79
N PHE A 656 24.46 -25.30 -37.04
CA PHE A 656 23.80 -26.38 -37.78
C PHE A 656 24.29 -26.47 -39.23
N LEU A 657 24.53 -25.33 -39.88
CA LEU A 657 25.08 -25.29 -41.24
C LEU A 657 26.51 -25.84 -41.27
N LEU A 658 27.36 -25.40 -40.35
CA LEU A 658 28.75 -25.88 -40.23
C LEU A 658 28.81 -27.38 -39.95
N THR A 659 28.03 -27.88 -39.00
CA THR A 659 27.98 -29.32 -38.67
C THR A 659 27.44 -30.15 -39.84
N SER A 660 26.43 -29.66 -40.55
CA SER A 660 25.91 -30.31 -41.77
C SER A 660 26.96 -30.36 -42.88
N LEU A 661 27.72 -29.27 -43.08
CA LEU A 661 28.81 -29.22 -44.05
C LEU A 661 29.93 -30.20 -43.70
N ILE A 662 30.38 -30.22 -42.44
CA ILE A 662 31.39 -31.17 -41.95
C ILE A 662 30.91 -32.61 -42.16
N PHE A 663 29.65 -32.91 -41.83
CA PHE A 663 29.09 -34.24 -42.02
C PHE A 663 29.08 -34.65 -43.51
N ILE A 664 28.67 -33.75 -44.42
CA ILE A 664 28.69 -34.00 -45.86
C ILE A 664 30.11 -34.27 -46.37
N ILE A 665 31.10 -33.52 -45.89
CA ILE A 665 32.51 -33.71 -46.24
C ILE A 665 32.99 -35.09 -45.77
N VAL A 666 32.72 -35.46 -44.53
CA VAL A 666 33.14 -36.74 -43.92
C VAL A 666 32.45 -37.93 -44.59
N LYS A 667 31.15 -37.81 -44.92
CA LYS A 667 30.33 -38.91 -45.46
C LYS A 667 30.13 -38.87 -46.97
N LYS A 668 30.88 -38.02 -47.68
CA LYS A 668 30.78 -37.78 -49.15
C LYS A 668 30.76 -39.07 -49.99
N LYS A 669 31.49 -40.12 -49.58
CA LYS A 669 31.54 -41.41 -50.27
C LYS A 669 30.27 -42.28 -50.10
N GLN A 670 29.54 -42.11 -48.99
CA GLN A 670 28.33 -42.87 -48.64
C GLN A 670 27.03 -42.18 -49.12
N ILE A 671 27.07 -40.88 -49.44
CA ILE A 671 25.91 -40.05 -49.82
C ILE A 671 25.45 -40.25 -51.29
N LYS A 672 26.09 -41.14 -52.07
CA LYS A 672 25.72 -41.41 -53.49
C LYS A 672 24.29 -41.95 -53.70
N ASN A 673 23.57 -42.31 -52.63
CA ASN A 673 22.17 -42.71 -52.72
C ASN A 673 21.24 -41.48 -52.88
N ILE A 674 20.50 -41.42 -53.98
CA ILE A 674 19.65 -40.27 -54.39
C ILE A 674 18.63 -39.85 -53.31
N LYS A 675 18.16 -40.78 -52.46
CA LYS A 675 17.24 -40.45 -51.36
C LYS A 675 17.94 -39.68 -50.22
N ILE A 676 19.20 -40.04 -49.94
CA ILE A 676 20.00 -39.42 -48.87
C ILE A 676 20.42 -38.01 -49.30
N SER A 677 20.83 -37.82 -50.56
CA SER A 677 21.19 -36.49 -51.08
C SER A 677 20.00 -35.51 -51.09
N LYS A 678 18.78 -35.96 -51.39
CA LYS A 678 17.57 -35.13 -51.32
C LYS A 678 17.21 -34.69 -49.90
N LEU A 679 17.37 -35.58 -48.91
CA LEU A 679 17.15 -35.24 -47.50
C LEU A 679 18.15 -34.18 -47.00
N PHE A 680 19.42 -34.26 -47.43
CA PHE A 680 20.43 -33.25 -47.09
C PHE A 680 20.20 -31.90 -47.78
N ALA A 681 19.81 -31.92 -49.06
CA ALA A 681 19.44 -30.69 -49.75
C ALA A 681 18.28 -29.99 -49.03
N PHE A 682 17.26 -30.76 -48.64
CA PHE A 682 16.10 -30.24 -47.90
C PHE A 682 16.50 -29.67 -46.52
N SER A 683 17.37 -30.34 -45.76
CA SER A 683 17.83 -29.82 -44.47
C SER A 683 18.65 -28.53 -44.61
N ILE A 684 19.51 -28.43 -45.62
CA ILE A 684 20.27 -27.20 -45.91
C ILE A 684 19.32 -26.06 -46.29
N THR A 685 18.31 -26.33 -47.12
CA THR A 685 17.30 -25.32 -47.48
C THR A 685 16.58 -24.79 -46.24
N ILE A 686 16.14 -25.67 -45.33
CA ILE A 686 15.51 -25.26 -44.06
C ILE A 686 16.46 -24.36 -43.24
N ILE A 687 17.73 -24.75 -43.11
CA ILE A 687 18.73 -23.97 -42.36
C ILE A 687 18.91 -22.58 -42.99
N PHE A 688 19.00 -22.50 -44.32
CA PHE A 688 19.09 -21.21 -45.02
C PHE A 688 17.86 -20.34 -44.84
N THR A 689 16.65 -20.92 -44.86
CA THR A 689 15.41 -20.19 -44.60
C THR A 689 15.39 -19.60 -43.19
N ILE A 690 15.83 -20.37 -42.18
CA ILE A 690 15.94 -19.88 -40.79
C ILE A 690 17.00 -18.77 -40.69
N LEU A 691 18.12 -18.90 -41.42
CA LEU A 691 19.20 -17.90 -41.43
C LEU A 691 18.73 -16.56 -42.02
N ILE A 692 18.01 -16.61 -43.15
CA ILE A 692 17.41 -15.42 -43.78
C ILE A 692 16.35 -14.80 -42.84
N ALA A 693 15.47 -15.61 -42.26
CA ALA A 693 14.49 -15.13 -41.29
C ALA A 693 15.14 -14.47 -40.07
N SER A 694 16.26 -15.02 -39.58
CA SER A 694 17.02 -14.46 -38.46
C SER A 694 17.61 -13.09 -38.80
N ILE A 695 18.13 -12.90 -40.02
CA ILE A 695 18.64 -11.60 -40.49
C ILE A 695 17.51 -10.58 -40.58
N ILE A 696 16.36 -10.97 -41.14
CA ILE A 696 15.18 -10.09 -41.23
C ILE A 696 14.70 -9.66 -39.84
N ILE A 697 14.66 -10.58 -38.87
CA ILE A 697 14.27 -10.29 -37.47
C ILE A 697 15.20 -9.26 -36.80
N ILE A 698 16.51 -9.26 -37.13
CA ILE A 698 17.48 -8.29 -36.58
C ILE A 698 17.34 -6.90 -37.23
N LEU A 699 16.88 -6.85 -38.48
CA LEU A 699 16.78 -5.61 -39.24
C LEU A 699 15.49 -4.81 -38.95
N ILE A 700 14.46 -5.46 -38.42
CA ILE A 700 13.19 -4.87 -37.97
C ILE A 700 13.35 -4.36 -36.54
#